data_AF-A0A918XNC2-F1
#
_entry.id   AF-A0A918XNC2-F1
#
_cell.length_a   1.000
_cell.length_b   1.000
_cell.length_c   1.000
_cell.angle_alpha   90.00
_cell.angle_beta   90.00
_cell.angle_gamma   90.00
#
_symmetry.space_group_name_H-M   'P 1'
#
loop_
_entity.id
_entity.type
_entity.pdbx_description
1 polymer ?
#
loop_
_entity_poly.entity_id
_entity_poly.type
_entity_poly.pdbx_seq_one_letter_code
_entity_poly.pdbx_strand_id
1 'polypeptide(L)'
;MLSGGADADSLSGGSGDDTLIGGGGNDSLSGGDGADSVVGSDGEDVLVGGAGTDTLVGGAGNDTFAAGSLADLDGDTIADYAAGDVVQVDDLDSGTAAVTLSRANGTTTVSIDSDGDGNADASFDLTGLYTSYTMDEGSVVGSAELVFHAPQGLSVEAMGTVDLNNDGNLEQVWKITNPNGESVEVTLDLAGVDDPQDATVTAASGTTYHWTEAESGTLQISWSWDGGTTVDTGSAEASGDAADLDALRAAGFVNPYDPTDGADTLLGTADADSIAALGGDDLVSAKAGDDAVDGGAGNDTLSGGLGNDSLSGGLGSDVMYGQDGNDLAIGGAGDDTLVGGDGDDLLRGGLDADALSGGAGNDTLSGGDGTDQLLGGAGNDVLSGGAGVDTLSGGVGDDTIWAAVGDGPIDGGEGNDVLVVLQGTDLDGLSHTGFETAWFVDDSGNVVSTQDLTGPPQLFGPTFLFRSASSGAVQAMQIDGPEAAQFGDEQALGSAWQLAGKGDVDGDGTDDYMWRNTDTGDFAVWSADGTGPVELGNIHSIESKYGLAAFEDFNGDGTDDYLWRDEGTGSIAVWTTGGLDDLAKGNLLGIDNTWQIAAVDQFGSGGQDILWRNTETGNIAIWEMNGIDEPTRGNVLGISSDWALNTTADFDGDGDADILWRNQNDGSLAIWSSEGGGEVTRGNVMGLGTDWEVAAVDDFGGDGKADLLLRNTNDGLLAVWQMDGTNEPVRGMAHGVSSDWSIAAVDDFDGDGNADILWRNEQAGVMSVWEMNGDSPEQRYDFGFDGNLEILAIRELNGDGDMGILAQAPSGDIGVFMFNDGDVPDFTHIGNMPTDWDLL
;
A
#
# COMPACT_ATOMS: atom_id res chain seq x y z
N MET A 1 46.60 -33.22 2.52
CA MET A 1 45.26 -32.65 2.77
C MET A 1 44.47 -33.53 3.72
N LEU A 2 44.27 -33.01 4.94
CA LEU A 2 43.47 -33.57 6.03
C LEU A 2 42.40 -32.53 6.38
N SER A 3 41.19 -32.97 6.71
CA SER A 3 40.08 -32.09 7.08
C SER A 3 39.34 -32.71 8.27
N GLY A 4 39.09 -31.90 9.29
CA GLY A 4 38.22 -32.22 10.41
C GLY A 4 36.74 -31.91 10.10
N GLY A 5 35.90 -32.12 11.11
CA GLY A 5 34.46 -31.93 11.12
C GLY A 5 34.05 -30.70 11.94
N ALA A 6 32.95 -30.81 12.68
CA ALA A 6 32.43 -29.73 13.54
C ALA A 6 32.65 -30.00 15.04
N ASP A 7 33.46 -31.01 15.36
CA ASP A 7 33.85 -31.39 16.72
C ASP A 7 35.37 -31.22 16.86
N ALA A 8 35.88 -31.09 18.08
CA ALA A 8 37.32 -31.01 18.36
C ALA A 8 38.11 -32.19 17.78
N ASP A 9 38.96 -31.89 16.81
CA ASP A 9 39.76 -32.80 16.00
C ASP A 9 41.26 -32.70 16.31
N SER A 10 41.98 -33.76 15.95
CA SER A 10 43.45 -33.80 16.06
C SER A 10 44.05 -34.30 14.74
N LEU A 11 44.71 -33.40 14.04
CA LEU A 11 45.22 -33.60 12.68
C LEU A 11 46.75 -33.46 12.65
N SER A 12 47.43 -34.33 11.90
CA SER A 12 48.89 -34.29 11.74
C SER A 12 49.30 -34.63 10.30
N GLY A 13 50.01 -33.71 9.64
CA GLY A 13 50.46 -33.82 8.24
C GLY A 13 51.64 -34.79 8.06
N GLY A 14 52.68 -34.62 8.87
CA GLY A 14 53.82 -35.53 8.93
C GLY A 14 55.04 -35.01 8.19
N SER A 15 55.35 -35.52 7.00
CA SER A 15 56.50 -35.02 6.22
C SER A 15 56.05 -34.70 4.79
N GLY A 16 56.52 -33.58 4.25
CA GLY A 16 56.13 -33.00 2.98
C GLY A 16 55.12 -31.86 3.15
N ASP A 17 54.88 -31.09 2.09
CA ASP A 17 53.95 -29.94 2.09
C ASP A 17 52.50 -30.42 2.23
N ASP A 18 51.90 -30.18 3.39
CA ASP A 18 50.57 -30.62 3.78
C ASP A 18 49.55 -29.47 3.83
N THR A 19 48.28 -29.84 3.86
CA THR A 19 47.16 -28.90 4.05
C THR A 19 46.24 -29.49 5.10
N LEU A 20 46.04 -28.79 6.21
CA LEU A 20 45.20 -29.21 7.32
C LEU A 20 44.10 -28.17 7.50
N ILE A 21 42.85 -28.62 7.63
CA ILE A 21 41.69 -27.78 7.88
C ILE A 21 40.95 -28.38 9.09
N GLY A 22 40.81 -27.61 10.17
CA GLY A 22 40.18 -28.03 11.42
C GLY A 22 38.67 -28.17 11.26
N GLY A 23 37.99 -27.05 11.00
CA GLY A 23 36.55 -27.02 10.80
C GLY A 23 35.87 -26.29 11.96
N GLY A 24 34.98 -26.96 12.68
CA GLY A 24 34.37 -26.37 13.87
C GLY A 24 34.84 -27.08 15.14
N GLY A 25 34.97 -26.34 16.23
CA GLY A 25 35.41 -26.85 17.53
C GLY A 25 36.89 -26.59 17.79
N ASN A 26 37.34 -26.84 19.02
CA ASN A 26 38.70 -26.53 19.44
C ASN A 26 39.68 -27.62 18.99
N ASP A 27 40.37 -27.37 17.90
CA ASP A 27 41.16 -28.33 17.17
C ASP A 27 42.65 -28.27 17.54
N SER A 28 43.36 -29.38 17.31
CA SER A 28 44.82 -29.47 17.46
C SER A 28 45.44 -29.92 16.14
N LEU A 29 46.08 -29.00 15.44
CA LEU A 29 46.61 -29.20 14.10
C LEU A 29 48.13 -29.08 14.09
N SER A 30 48.80 -30.05 13.46
CA SER A 30 50.27 -30.06 13.33
C SER A 30 50.70 -30.37 11.89
N GLY A 31 51.35 -29.42 11.22
CA GLY A 31 51.87 -29.56 9.86
C GLY A 31 52.94 -30.66 9.78
N GLY A 32 54.06 -30.45 10.47
CA GLY A 32 55.16 -31.42 10.53
C GLY A 32 56.41 -30.90 9.84
N ASP A 33 57.09 -31.71 9.03
CA ASP A 33 58.19 -31.22 8.18
C ASP A 33 57.61 -30.81 6.82
N GLY A 34 57.81 -29.60 6.30
CA GLY A 34 57.23 -29.21 5.01
C GLY A 34 56.99 -27.72 4.89
N ALA A 35 56.47 -27.26 3.75
CA ALA A 35 55.81 -25.95 3.69
C ALA A 35 54.30 -26.18 3.75
N ASP A 36 53.75 -26.09 4.95
CA ASP A 36 52.42 -26.53 5.29
C ASP A 36 51.42 -25.38 5.31
N SER A 37 50.15 -25.68 5.04
CA SER A 37 49.03 -24.76 5.22
C SER A 37 48.10 -25.33 6.28
N VAL A 38 48.01 -24.66 7.42
CA VAL A 38 47.25 -25.12 8.59
C VAL A 38 46.17 -24.08 8.89
N VAL A 39 44.90 -24.50 8.84
CA VAL A 39 43.72 -23.63 9.01
C VAL A 39 42.86 -24.18 10.14
N GLY A 40 42.66 -23.42 11.21
CA GLY A 40 41.80 -23.76 12.35
C GLY A 40 40.32 -23.67 11.98
N SER A 41 39.88 -22.47 11.61
CA SER A 41 38.50 -22.08 11.27
C SER A 41 37.70 -21.63 12.51
N ASP A 42 36.65 -22.31 12.97
CA ASP A 42 35.87 -21.82 14.12
C ASP A 42 36.25 -22.57 15.40
N GLY A 43 36.75 -21.90 16.44
CA GLY A 43 37.14 -22.55 17.70
C GLY A 43 38.31 -21.86 18.39
N GLU A 44 38.65 -22.30 19.61
CA GLU A 44 39.97 -21.95 20.19
C GLU A 44 40.97 -23.04 19.81
N ASP A 45 41.72 -22.80 18.74
CA ASP A 45 42.55 -23.81 18.09
C ASP A 45 44.02 -23.74 18.51
N VAL A 46 44.70 -24.88 18.41
CA VAL A 46 46.15 -24.98 18.61
C VAL A 46 46.81 -25.39 17.30
N LEU A 47 47.52 -24.45 16.68
CA LEU A 47 48.17 -24.62 15.39
C LEU A 47 49.69 -24.71 15.55
N VAL A 48 50.28 -25.76 14.99
CA VAL A 48 51.74 -25.96 14.93
C VAL A 48 52.13 -26.14 13.47
N GLY A 49 52.90 -25.21 12.90
CA GLY A 49 53.48 -25.35 11.55
C GLY A 49 54.47 -26.51 11.52
N GLY A 50 55.57 -26.33 12.23
CA GLY A 50 56.63 -27.33 12.35
C GLY A 50 57.88 -26.87 11.61
N ALA A 51 58.61 -27.81 11.00
CA ALA A 51 59.85 -27.48 10.33
C ALA A 51 59.61 -27.10 8.87
N GLY A 52 59.76 -25.81 8.55
CA GLY A 52 59.77 -25.32 7.18
C GLY A 52 59.28 -23.88 7.11
N THR A 53 58.53 -23.53 6.06
CA THR A 53 57.95 -22.19 5.92
C THR A 53 56.45 -22.36 5.74
N ASP A 54 55.73 -22.20 6.84
CA ASP A 54 54.33 -22.60 6.96
C ASP A 54 53.42 -21.38 6.89
N THR A 55 52.15 -21.62 6.54
CA THR A 55 51.08 -20.62 6.59
C THR A 55 50.03 -21.08 7.58
N LEU A 56 49.87 -20.32 8.67
CA LEU A 56 48.95 -20.60 9.75
C LEU A 56 47.79 -19.61 9.71
N VAL A 57 46.56 -20.13 9.79
CA VAL A 57 45.31 -19.35 9.78
C VAL A 57 44.48 -19.82 10.97
N GLY A 58 44.33 -18.98 12.00
CA GLY A 58 43.57 -19.33 13.21
C GLY A 58 42.08 -19.43 12.92
N GLY A 59 41.51 -18.36 12.36
CA GLY A 59 40.09 -18.19 12.13
C GLY A 59 39.40 -17.45 13.28
N ALA A 60 38.21 -17.88 13.66
CA ALA A 60 37.40 -17.24 14.69
C ALA A 60 37.62 -17.91 16.05
N GLY A 61 38.17 -17.17 17.01
CA GLY A 61 38.40 -17.65 18.37
C GLY A 61 39.61 -16.97 19.01
N ASN A 62 40.06 -17.49 20.15
CA ASN A 62 41.35 -17.12 20.72
C ASN A 62 42.33 -18.25 20.43
N ASP A 63 43.14 -18.08 19.40
CA ASP A 63 43.95 -19.16 18.88
C ASP A 63 45.37 -19.15 19.45
N THR A 64 45.96 -20.34 19.53
CA THR A 64 47.34 -20.54 19.97
C THR A 64 48.20 -21.03 18.81
N PHE A 65 49.07 -20.16 18.31
CA PHE A 65 50.12 -20.51 17.37
C PHE A 65 51.32 -21.03 18.14
N ALA A 66 51.38 -22.36 18.30
CA ALA A 66 52.34 -23.03 19.16
C ALA A 66 53.58 -23.48 18.37
N ALA A 67 54.75 -23.18 18.92
CA ALA A 67 56.03 -23.58 18.38
C ALA A 67 56.86 -24.30 19.45
N GLY A 68 57.29 -25.52 19.13
CA GLY A 68 58.15 -26.31 20.01
C GLY A 68 59.54 -25.71 20.17
N SER A 69 60.02 -24.97 19.18
CA SER A 69 61.27 -24.22 19.21
C SER A 69 61.20 -22.99 18.32
N LEU A 70 62.12 -22.04 18.50
CA LEU A 70 62.23 -20.86 17.63
C LEU A 70 62.47 -21.24 16.15
N ALA A 71 63.11 -22.37 15.90
CA ALA A 71 63.37 -22.84 14.54
C ALA A 71 62.09 -23.29 13.82
N ASP A 72 61.05 -23.65 14.57
CA ASP A 72 59.76 -24.09 14.02
C ASP A 72 58.82 -22.90 13.73
N LEU A 73 59.29 -21.65 13.93
CA LEU A 73 58.62 -20.43 13.48
C LEU A 73 59.39 -19.71 12.37
N ASP A 74 60.66 -20.07 12.14
CA ASP A 74 61.53 -19.29 11.26
C ASP A 74 61.11 -19.40 9.79
N GLY A 75 60.58 -18.29 9.26
CA GLY A 75 60.07 -18.18 7.90
C GLY A 75 58.56 -18.41 7.76
N ASP A 76 57.85 -18.64 8.87
CA ASP A 76 56.41 -18.85 8.86
C ASP A 76 55.62 -17.56 8.68
N THR A 77 54.37 -17.70 8.25
CA THR A 77 53.40 -16.62 8.15
C THR A 77 52.14 -16.96 8.93
N ILE A 78 51.76 -16.11 9.89
CA ILE A 78 50.43 -16.13 10.51
C ILE A 78 49.57 -15.12 9.74
N ALA A 79 48.53 -15.61 9.08
CA ALA A 79 47.81 -14.86 8.06
C ALA A 79 46.68 -13.98 8.60
N ASP A 80 46.21 -14.21 9.84
CA ASP A 80 44.99 -13.61 10.38
C ASP A 80 45.05 -13.33 11.90
N TYR A 81 46.24 -13.11 12.45
CA TYR A 81 46.45 -12.88 13.89
C TYR A 81 45.49 -11.81 14.46
N ALA A 82 44.61 -12.20 15.38
CA ALA A 82 43.55 -11.37 15.93
C ALA A 82 43.77 -11.00 17.40
N ALA A 83 42.91 -10.12 17.93
CA ALA A 83 42.93 -9.76 19.33
C ALA A 83 42.42 -10.94 20.18
N GLY A 84 43.27 -11.45 21.07
CA GLY A 84 42.96 -12.65 21.87
C GLY A 84 43.90 -13.83 21.55
N ASP A 85 44.51 -13.82 20.36
CA ASP A 85 45.47 -14.83 19.93
C ASP A 85 46.81 -14.71 20.63
N VAL A 86 47.52 -15.83 20.71
CA VAL A 86 48.84 -15.90 21.33
C VAL A 86 49.79 -16.71 20.46
N VAL A 87 51.03 -16.21 20.33
CA VAL A 87 52.15 -17.01 19.79
C VAL A 87 52.91 -17.60 20.98
N GLN A 88 52.86 -18.92 21.14
CA GLN A 88 53.52 -19.63 22.23
C GLN A 88 54.80 -20.29 21.74
N VAL A 89 55.92 -20.01 22.41
CA VAL A 89 57.23 -20.59 22.08
C VAL A 89 57.83 -21.28 23.29
N ASP A 90 58.04 -22.60 23.21
CA ASP A 90 58.45 -23.42 24.36
C ASP A 90 59.89 -23.22 24.83
N ASP A 91 60.79 -22.74 23.96
CA ASP A 91 62.24 -22.58 24.22
C ASP A 91 62.69 -21.09 24.22
N LEU A 92 61.80 -20.15 24.55
CA LEU A 92 62.08 -18.70 24.58
C LEU A 92 62.14 -18.15 26.03
N ASP A 93 63.34 -17.77 26.49
CA ASP A 93 63.52 -17.10 27.79
C ASP A 93 63.20 -15.59 27.69
N SER A 94 62.04 -15.20 28.23
CA SER A 94 61.56 -13.81 28.20
C SER A 94 62.46 -12.81 28.94
N GLY A 95 63.42 -13.28 29.75
CA GLY A 95 64.38 -12.43 30.45
C GLY A 95 65.59 -11.99 29.62
N THR A 96 65.91 -12.69 28.53
CA THR A 96 67.09 -12.40 27.68
C THR A 96 66.76 -12.14 26.22
N ALA A 97 65.59 -12.54 25.76
CA ALA A 97 65.18 -12.34 24.37
C ALA A 97 64.88 -10.87 24.04
N ALA A 98 65.34 -10.42 22.88
CA ALA A 98 64.97 -9.14 22.28
C ALA A 98 64.11 -9.38 21.03
N VAL A 99 62.88 -8.85 21.04
CA VAL A 99 61.99 -8.91 19.87
C VAL A 99 61.92 -7.56 19.19
N THR A 100 62.14 -7.55 17.89
CA THR A 100 62.07 -6.38 17.01
C THR A 100 60.95 -6.55 16.00
N LEU A 101 60.17 -5.49 15.78
CA LEU A 101 59.09 -5.46 14.79
C LEU A 101 59.49 -4.57 13.62
N SER A 102 59.51 -5.12 12.40
CA SER A 102 59.66 -4.36 11.15
C SER A 102 58.36 -4.42 10.37
N ARG A 103 57.96 -3.33 9.72
CA ARG A 103 56.68 -3.25 9.01
C ARG A 103 56.90 -2.79 7.58
N ALA A 104 56.31 -3.51 6.64
CA ALA A 104 56.31 -3.13 5.23
C ALA A 104 55.11 -3.75 4.50
N ASN A 105 54.46 -2.98 3.62
CA ASN A 105 53.42 -3.46 2.71
C ASN A 105 52.28 -4.26 3.37
N GLY A 106 51.87 -3.90 4.59
CA GLY A 106 50.78 -4.58 5.31
C GLY A 106 51.19 -5.84 6.07
N THR A 107 52.49 -6.14 6.15
CA THR A 107 53.04 -7.26 6.93
C THR A 107 53.95 -6.72 8.04
N THR A 108 53.85 -7.32 9.23
CA THR A 108 54.77 -7.10 10.35
C THR A 108 55.70 -8.31 10.49
N THR A 109 56.97 -8.12 10.15
CA THR A 109 58.01 -9.13 10.40
C THR A 109 58.46 -9.03 11.85
N VAL A 110 58.28 -10.11 12.60
CA VAL A 110 58.75 -10.29 13.97
C VAL A 110 60.12 -10.95 13.93
N SER A 111 61.14 -10.32 14.50
CA SER A 111 62.50 -10.87 14.58
C SER A 111 62.89 -11.05 16.04
N ILE A 112 63.26 -12.29 16.42
CA ILE A 112 63.59 -12.67 17.79
C ILE A 112 65.09 -12.97 17.89
N ASP A 113 65.80 -12.22 18.73
CA ASP A 113 67.19 -12.46 19.13
C ASP A 113 67.18 -13.00 20.57
N SER A 114 67.35 -14.32 20.73
CA SER A 114 67.19 -15.01 22.01
C SER A 114 68.45 -14.94 22.89
N ASP A 115 69.63 -14.77 22.30
CA ASP A 115 70.92 -14.73 23.01
C ASP A 115 71.52 -13.33 23.19
N GLY A 116 70.88 -12.32 22.58
CA GLY A 116 71.20 -10.90 22.69
C GLY A 116 72.46 -10.49 21.93
N ASP A 117 72.89 -11.28 20.93
CA ASP A 117 74.09 -10.98 20.14
C ASP A 117 73.88 -9.91 19.05
N GLY A 118 72.63 -9.48 18.84
CA GLY A 118 72.20 -8.48 17.88
C GLY A 118 71.78 -9.04 16.52
N ASN A 119 71.74 -10.36 16.33
CA ASN A 119 71.18 -11.03 15.17
C ASN A 119 69.92 -11.81 15.56
N ALA A 120 68.93 -11.85 14.67
CA ALA A 120 67.73 -12.66 14.91
C ALA A 120 68.06 -14.16 14.77
N ASP A 121 67.66 -14.95 15.76
CA ASP A 121 67.69 -16.41 15.75
C ASP A 121 66.53 -17.01 14.94
N ALA A 122 65.39 -16.32 14.92
CA ALA A 122 64.22 -16.65 14.11
C ALA A 122 63.46 -15.38 13.69
N SER A 123 62.79 -15.45 12.54
CA SER A 123 61.86 -14.42 12.08
C SER A 123 60.62 -15.02 11.45
N PHE A 124 59.45 -14.46 11.75
CA PHE A 124 58.18 -14.84 11.15
C PHE A 124 57.36 -13.61 10.80
N ASP A 125 56.38 -13.78 9.92
CA ASP A 125 55.55 -12.70 9.43
C ASP A 125 54.14 -12.79 10.02
N LEU A 126 53.62 -11.65 10.47
CA LEU A 126 52.22 -11.43 10.76
C LEU A 126 51.60 -10.62 9.63
N THR A 127 50.51 -11.10 9.05
CA THR A 127 49.71 -10.28 8.13
C THR A 127 48.93 -9.26 8.97
N GLY A 128 49.19 -7.97 8.76
CA GLY A 128 48.69 -6.88 9.59
C GLY A 128 49.79 -5.96 10.13
N LEU A 129 49.38 -4.81 10.71
CA LEU A 129 50.28 -3.79 11.27
C LEU A 129 50.25 -3.80 12.80
N TYR A 130 51.31 -4.31 13.43
CA TYR A 130 51.45 -4.35 14.89
C TYR A 130 52.59 -3.43 15.36
N THR A 131 52.26 -2.55 16.30
CA THR A 131 53.19 -1.49 16.75
C THR A 131 53.92 -1.81 18.04
N SER A 132 53.36 -2.71 18.85
CA SER A 132 53.98 -3.18 20.10
C SER A 132 53.64 -4.64 20.36
N TYR A 133 54.33 -5.23 21.33
CA TYR A 133 54.08 -6.58 21.82
C TYR A 133 54.21 -6.60 23.35
N THR A 134 53.52 -7.53 23.99
CA THR A 134 53.85 -7.98 25.34
C THR A 134 54.43 -9.39 25.25
N MET A 135 55.33 -9.69 26.17
CA MET A 135 55.91 -11.02 26.31
C MET A 135 55.82 -11.40 27.78
N ASP A 136 55.08 -12.47 28.07
CA ASP A 136 54.90 -12.99 29.42
C ASP A 136 55.61 -14.35 29.56
N GLU A 137 56.01 -14.71 30.80
CA GLU A 137 56.48 -16.08 31.08
C GLU A 137 55.33 -17.06 30.86
N GLY A 138 55.50 -18.00 29.93
CA GLY A 138 54.50 -19.01 29.63
C GLY A 138 54.31 -20.01 30.77
N SER A 139 53.32 -20.89 30.63
CA SER A 139 52.90 -21.85 31.67
C SER A 139 53.99 -22.86 32.08
N VAL A 140 55.05 -23.02 31.26
CA VAL A 140 56.19 -23.91 31.49
C VAL A 140 57.48 -23.11 31.67
N VAL A 141 58.36 -23.53 32.59
CA VAL A 141 59.66 -22.87 32.79
C VAL A 141 60.51 -22.99 31.53
N GLY A 142 60.74 -21.85 30.86
CA GLY A 142 61.49 -21.78 29.60
C GLY A 142 60.64 -21.37 28.38
N SER A 143 59.31 -21.33 28.51
CA SER A 143 58.39 -20.89 27.46
C SER A 143 58.01 -19.41 27.61
N ALA A 144 57.71 -18.75 26.49
CA ALA A 144 57.15 -17.40 26.48
C ALA A 144 55.88 -17.33 25.61
N GLU A 145 54.96 -16.45 26.02
CA GLU A 145 53.75 -16.10 25.28
C GLU A 145 53.91 -14.67 24.74
N LEU A 146 53.82 -14.53 23.42
CA LEU A 146 53.90 -13.27 22.69
C LEU A 146 52.50 -12.82 22.28
N VAL A 147 52.14 -11.59 22.66
CA VAL A 147 50.88 -10.95 22.28
C VAL A 147 51.17 -9.66 21.54
N PHE A 148 50.69 -9.53 20.30
CA PHE A 148 50.96 -8.38 19.45
C PHE A 148 49.79 -7.39 19.44
N HIS A 149 50.09 -6.09 19.46
CA HIS A 149 49.09 -5.04 19.59
C HIS A 149 49.14 -4.09 18.38
N ALA A 150 47.99 -3.89 17.75
CA ALA A 150 47.76 -2.90 16.71
C ALA A 150 47.95 -1.46 17.24
N PRO A 151 48.27 -0.47 16.40
CA PRO A 151 48.38 0.93 16.81
C PRO A 151 47.09 1.44 17.46
N GLN A 152 47.21 2.07 18.62
CA GLN A 152 46.14 2.85 19.27
C GLN A 152 46.44 4.34 19.03
N GLY A 153 45.57 5.03 18.31
CA GLY A 153 45.81 6.39 17.79
C GLY A 153 45.97 7.50 18.86
N LEU A 154 46.57 8.63 18.47
CA LEU A 154 46.52 9.90 19.22
C LEU A 154 45.10 10.49 19.15
N SER A 155 44.62 11.13 20.22
CA SER A 155 43.35 11.87 20.14
C SER A 155 43.59 13.36 19.93
N VAL A 156 42.82 13.95 19.01
CA VAL A 156 42.91 15.36 18.64
C VAL A 156 41.52 15.97 18.79
N GLU A 157 41.39 16.98 19.64
CA GLU A 157 40.13 17.62 20.01
C GLU A 157 40.15 19.11 19.63
N ALA A 158 39.21 19.56 18.79
CA ALA A 158 39.06 20.97 18.49
C ALA A 158 38.43 21.70 19.69
N MET A 159 39.18 22.60 20.32
CA MET A 159 38.75 23.30 21.55
C MET A 159 37.95 24.59 21.30
N GLY A 160 37.74 24.94 20.03
CA GLY A 160 37.04 26.14 19.59
C GLY A 160 37.94 27.17 18.93
N THR A 161 37.39 28.36 18.71
CA THR A 161 38.11 29.48 18.08
C THR A 161 38.18 30.66 19.05
N VAL A 162 39.34 31.30 19.13
CA VAL A 162 39.58 32.40 20.07
C VAL A 162 40.49 33.41 19.39
N ASP A 163 40.14 34.69 19.45
CA ASP A 163 40.95 35.79 18.91
C ASP A 163 42.05 36.15 19.93
N LEU A 164 43.19 35.47 19.84
CA LEU A 164 44.32 35.60 20.79
C LEU A 164 45.11 36.89 20.55
N ASN A 165 45.18 37.35 19.30
CA ASN A 165 45.98 38.50 18.92
C ASN A 165 45.16 39.82 18.88
N ASN A 166 43.83 39.71 19.04
CA ASN A 166 42.82 40.76 19.07
C ASN A 166 42.79 41.61 17.78
N ASP A 167 43.04 40.97 16.64
CA ASP A 167 43.00 41.56 15.30
C ASP A 167 41.61 41.49 14.64
N GLY A 168 40.68 40.76 15.26
CA GLY A 168 39.30 40.58 14.79
C GLY A 168 39.07 39.28 14.02
N ASN A 169 40.09 38.45 13.83
CA ASN A 169 39.99 37.09 13.27
C ASN A 169 40.08 36.06 14.41
N LEU A 170 39.43 34.91 14.23
CA LEU A 170 39.38 33.87 15.24
C LEU A 170 40.41 32.78 14.90
N GLU A 171 41.42 32.55 15.75
CA GLU A 171 42.37 31.45 15.58
C GLU A 171 41.79 30.14 16.11
N GLN A 172 42.07 29.03 15.43
CA GLN A 172 41.56 27.72 15.85
C GLN A 172 42.52 27.03 16.81
N VAL A 173 41.96 26.54 17.93
CA VAL A 173 42.72 25.91 19.01
C VAL A 173 42.43 24.42 19.02
N TRP A 174 43.50 23.62 19.00
CA TRP A 174 43.46 22.16 18.95
C TRP A 174 44.17 21.60 20.17
N LYS A 175 43.62 20.54 20.76
CA LYS A 175 44.23 19.82 21.87
C LYS A 175 44.60 18.43 21.43
N ILE A 176 45.87 18.12 21.50
CA ILE A 176 46.42 16.82 21.13
C ILE A 176 46.73 16.08 22.41
N THR A 177 46.14 14.89 22.61
CA THR A 177 46.31 14.06 23.80
C THR A 177 46.97 12.73 23.43
N ASN A 178 48.00 12.36 24.18
CA ASN A 178 48.68 11.08 23.99
C ASN A 178 47.94 9.92 24.69
N PRO A 179 48.25 8.65 24.40
CA PRO A 179 47.61 7.49 25.03
C PRO A 179 47.85 7.38 26.54
N ASN A 180 48.80 8.15 27.09
CA ASN A 180 49.06 8.22 28.53
C ASN A 180 48.21 9.30 29.24
N GLY A 181 47.35 10.01 28.51
CA GLY A 181 46.45 11.05 29.04
C GLY A 181 47.08 12.45 29.18
N GLU A 182 48.25 12.69 28.59
CA GLU A 182 48.91 14.01 28.60
C GLU A 182 48.55 14.81 27.35
N SER A 183 48.17 16.09 27.52
CA SER A 183 47.65 16.93 26.43
C SER A 183 48.44 18.20 26.21
N VAL A 184 48.56 18.63 24.94
CA VAL A 184 49.14 19.92 24.52
C VAL A 184 48.15 20.69 23.66
N GLU A 185 48.02 21.98 23.94
CA GLU A 185 47.22 22.92 23.13
C GLU A 185 48.08 23.58 22.05
N VAL A 186 47.60 23.54 20.81
CA VAL A 186 48.24 24.13 19.63
C VAL A 186 47.25 25.11 18.99
N THR A 187 47.74 26.29 18.61
CA THR A 187 46.94 27.33 17.97
C THR A 187 47.52 27.68 16.61
N LEU A 188 46.66 27.78 15.60
CA LEU A 188 47.06 28.12 14.22
C LEU A 188 46.32 29.39 13.76
N ASP A 189 47.09 30.40 13.37
CA ASP A 189 46.60 31.63 12.74
C ASP A 189 46.64 31.46 11.21
N LEU A 190 45.47 31.53 10.57
CA LEU A 190 45.30 31.33 9.12
C LEU A 190 44.91 32.62 8.38
N ALA A 191 44.82 33.76 9.07
CA ALA A 191 44.31 34.99 8.46
C ALA A 191 45.43 35.86 7.85
N GLY A 192 45.49 35.92 6.51
CA GLY A 192 46.27 36.93 5.76
C GLY A 192 47.67 36.50 5.33
N VAL A 193 47.97 35.20 5.30
CA VAL A 193 49.27 34.67 4.89
C VAL A 193 49.26 34.39 3.37
N ASP A 194 49.60 35.40 2.56
CA ASP A 194 49.82 35.24 1.10
C ASP A 194 51.14 34.46 0.79
N ASP A 195 51.97 34.17 1.80
CA ASP A 195 53.25 33.43 1.71
C ASP A 195 53.44 32.61 3.01
N PRO A 196 53.54 31.27 2.98
CA PRO A 196 53.62 30.39 4.16
C PRO A 196 54.80 30.66 5.11
N GLN A 197 55.68 31.61 4.79
CA GLN A 197 56.78 32.08 5.64
C GLN A 197 56.37 32.96 6.83
N ASP A 198 55.13 33.47 6.88
CA ASP A 198 54.68 34.43 7.91
C ASP A 198 53.79 33.81 9.01
N ALA A 199 53.50 32.51 8.98
CA ALA A 199 52.73 31.84 10.04
C ALA A 199 53.52 31.80 11.37
N THR A 200 52.93 32.29 12.46
CA THR A 200 53.54 32.27 13.80
C THR A 200 52.75 31.40 14.77
N VAL A 201 53.42 30.44 15.41
CA VAL A 201 52.84 29.52 16.41
C VAL A 201 53.42 29.85 17.78
N THR A 202 52.56 30.02 18.79
CA THR A 202 52.99 30.27 20.18
C THR A 202 52.51 29.14 21.09
N ALA A 203 53.43 28.34 21.63
CA ALA A 203 53.12 27.26 22.57
C ALA A 203 53.29 27.71 24.03
N ALA A 204 52.37 27.31 24.91
CA ALA A 204 52.38 27.62 26.33
C ALA A 204 53.10 26.55 27.19
N SER A 205 54.35 26.18 26.88
CA SER A 205 55.32 25.63 27.86
C SER A 205 56.65 25.25 27.19
N GLY A 206 57.74 25.88 27.64
CA GLY A 206 59.10 25.33 27.83
C GLY A 206 59.86 24.53 26.75
N THR A 207 59.25 24.05 25.67
CA THR A 207 59.87 23.16 24.67
C THR A 207 60.59 23.99 23.60
N THR A 208 61.79 23.54 23.19
CA THR A 208 62.60 24.24 22.18
C THR A 208 62.44 23.55 20.83
N TYR A 209 61.97 24.27 19.81
CA TYR A 209 61.72 23.75 18.46
C TYR A 209 62.82 24.21 17.48
N HIS A 210 63.19 23.34 16.54
CA HIS A 210 64.14 23.63 15.46
C HIS A 210 63.45 23.54 14.10
N TRP A 211 63.64 24.58 13.27
CA TRP A 211 63.08 24.69 11.92
C TRP A 211 64.21 24.53 10.88
N THR A 212 63.96 23.77 9.81
CA THR A 212 64.85 23.74 8.64
C THR A 212 64.01 23.67 7.36
N GLU A 213 64.22 24.63 6.45
CA GLU A 213 63.58 24.68 5.13
C GLU A 213 63.94 23.46 4.26
N ALA A 214 62.96 22.95 3.52
CA ALA A 214 63.18 22.26 2.25
C ALA A 214 62.78 23.19 1.09
N GLU A 215 63.53 23.16 -0.02
CA GLU A 215 63.46 24.11 -1.16
C GLU A 215 62.12 24.15 -1.93
N SER A 216 61.05 23.54 -1.43
CA SER A 216 59.76 23.30 -2.11
C SER A 216 58.54 23.99 -1.50
N GLY A 217 58.68 24.85 -0.48
CA GLY A 217 57.53 25.54 0.13
C GLY A 217 56.71 24.66 1.09
N THR A 218 57.35 23.65 1.67
CA THR A 218 56.73 22.62 2.51
C THR A 218 56.87 22.96 4.00
N LEU A 219 55.77 22.93 4.76
CA LEU A 219 55.76 23.19 6.21
C LEU A 219 55.84 21.86 6.98
N GLN A 220 56.99 21.54 7.57
CA GLN A 220 57.17 20.33 8.36
C GLN A 220 57.05 20.60 9.86
N ILE A 221 56.20 19.83 10.54
CA ILE A 221 56.04 19.86 12.00
C ILE A 221 56.71 18.61 12.56
N SER A 222 57.63 18.76 13.52
CA SER A 222 58.23 17.65 14.25
C SER A 222 58.20 17.93 15.76
N TRP A 223 57.88 16.91 16.55
CA TRP A 223 57.80 16.96 18.00
C TRP A 223 58.71 15.90 18.64
N SER A 224 59.24 16.17 19.83
CA SER A 224 59.95 15.17 20.64
C SER A 224 59.53 15.29 22.10
N TRP A 225 59.16 14.18 22.73
CA TRP A 225 59.01 14.09 24.17
C TRP A 225 60.35 13.66 24.80
N ASP A 226 60.64 14.11 26.02
CA ASP A 226 61.96 13.93 26.61
C ASP A 226 62.32 12.45 26.90
N GLY A 227 63.48 12.02 26.37
CA GLY A 227 64.32 11.12 27.14
C GLY A 227 64.79 9.79 26.55
N GLY A 228 64.80 9.58 25.22
CA GLY A 228 65.74 8.61 24.64
C GLY A 228 65.26 7.84 23.42
N THR A 229 66.14 7.82 22.40
CA THR A 229 66.04 7.20 21.07
C THR A 229 65.01 7.81 20.13
N THR A 230 65.55 8.38 19.04
CA THR A 230 64.89 9.08 17.94
C THR A 230 63.69 8.30 17.38
N VAL A 231 62.51 8.92 17.44
CA VAL A 231 61.27 8.48 16.79
C VAL A 231 61.03 9.33 15.55
N ASP A 232 60.56 8.64 14.53
CA ASP A 232 60.08 9.00 13.20
C ASP A 232 59.91 10.48 12.83
N THR A 233 60.49 10.84 11.67
CA THR A 233 60.19 12.06 10.94
C THR A 233 59.02 11.81 10.00
N GLY A 234 57.82 12.24 10.37
CA GLY A 234 56.69 12.37 9.44
C GLY A 234 56.75 13.71 8.70
N SER A 235 56.80 13.68 7.37
CA SER A 235 56.67 14.87 6.52
C SER A 235 55.24 14.99 6.01
N ALA A 236 54.57 16.11 6.30
CA ALA A 236 53.34 16.48 5.60
C ALA A 236 53.65 17.62 4.62
N GLU A 237 53.18 17.50 3.38
CA GLU A 237 53.14 18.60 2.42
C GLU A 237 51.84 19.38 2.65
N ALA A 238 51.93 20.70 2.76
CA ALA A 238 50.78 21.58 2.75
C ALA A 238 51.06 22.67 1.73
N SER A 239 50.31 22.64 0.62
CA SER A 239 50.33 23.69 -0.39
C SER A 239 48.93 24.20 -0.66
N GLY A 240 48.22 24.62 0.39
CA GLY A 240 47.22 25.68 0.38
C GLY A 240 46.05 25.55 -0.62
N ASP A 241 45.70 24.34 -1.06
CA ASP A 241 44.52 24.09 -1.90
C ASP A 241 43.85 22.78 -1.48
N ALA A 242 42.56 22.60 -1.82
CA ALA A 242 41.67 21.52 -1.36
C ALA A 242 42.16 20.06 -1.56
N ALA A 243 43.28 19.85 -2.27
CA ALA A 243 43.95 18.55 -2.42
C ALA A 243 44.70 18.08 -1.14
N ASP A 244 44.85 18.95 -0.13
CA ASP A 244 45.62 18.64 1.09
C ASP A 244 44.87 17.74 2.10
N LEU A 245 43.53 17.63 2.03
CA LEU A 245 42.77 16.73 2.93
C LEU A 245 42.94 15.25 2.53
N ASP A 246 43.04 14.98 1.23
CA ASP A 246 43.23 13.63 0.69
C ASP A 246 44.62 13.05 1.01
N ALA A 247 45.63 13.91 1.16
CA ALA A 247 46.99 13.51 1.55
C ALA A 247 47.08 13.18 3.06
N LEU A 248 46.30 13.86 3.90
CA LEU A 248 46.15 13.54 5.33
C LEU A 248 45.29 12.27 5.55
N ARG A 249 44.25 12.06 4.72
CA ARG A 249 43.45 10.82 4.65
C ARG A 249 44.26 9.60 4.20
N ALA A 250 45.15 9.75 3.21
CA ALA A 250 46.04 8.69 2.74
C ALA A 250 47.15 8.32 3.75
N ALA A 251 47.43 9.19 4.72
CA ALA A 251 48.47 9.00 5.73
C ALA A 251 47.93 8.52 7.10
N GLY A 252 46.62 8.33 7.26
CA GLY A 252 46.00 7.73 8.45
C GLY A 252 46.01 8.60 9.72
N PHE A 253 46.12 9.92 9.58
CA PHE A 253 46.15 10.87 10.71
C PHE A 253 44.77 11.43 11.10
N VAL A 254 43.72 11.08 10.35
CA VAL A 254 42.31 11.32 10.68
C VAL A 254 41.60 10.00 10.50
N ASN A 255 40.68 9.64 11.40
CA ASN A 255 39.81 8.48 11.19
C ASN A 255 39.05 8.72 9.87
N PRO A 256 39.09 7.82 8.87
CA PRO A 256 38.39 8.02 7.59
C PRO A 256 36.85 8.09 7.73
N TYR A 257 36.32 8.06 8.96
CA TYR A 257 34.92 7.98 9.33
C TYR A 257 34.39 9.20 10.12
N ASP A 258 35.07 10.36 10.09
CA ASP A 258 34.42 11.59 10.59
C ASP A 258 33.49 12.11 9.49
N PRO A 259 32.16 11.97 9.64
CA PRO A 259 31.18 12.45 8.68
C PRO A 259 31.26 13.97 8.52
N THR A 260 30.94 14.47 7.34
CA THR A 260 30.94 15.89 6.98
C THR A 260 29.56 16.30 6.43
N ASP A 261 29.33 17.59 6.18
CA ASP A 261 28.10 18.05 5.49
C ASP A 261 28.20 17.86 3.95
N GLY A 262 29.04 16.94 3.47
CA GLY A 262 29.13 16.59 2.05
C GLY A 262 29.34 15.09 1.84
N ALA A 263 29.12 14.61 0.62
CA ALA A 263 29.11 13.19 0.28
C ALA A 263 30.32 12.40 0.83
N ASP A 264 30.02 11.43 1.69
CA ASP A 264 30.95 10.57 2.40
C ASP A 264 30.73 9.08 2.08
N THR A 265 31.71 8.26 2.48
CA THR A 265 31.59 6.80 2.43
C THR A 265 31.98 6.22 3.78
N LEU A 266 31.00 5.69 4.51
CA LEU A 266 31.14 5.25 5.89
C LEU A 266 30.98 3.74 5.96
N LEU A 267 31.82 3.09 6.77
CA LEU A 267 31.81 1.64 6.98
C LEU A 267 31.81 1.36 8.47
N GLY A 268 30.82 0.58 8.92
CA GLY A 268 30.79 -0.01 10.25
C GLY A 268 31.72 -1.22 10.38
N THR A 269 31.55 -1.91 11.50
CA THR A 269 32.33 -3.05 11.99
C THR A 269 31.47 -4.31 11.98
N ALA A 270 31.78 -5.31 12.79
CA ALA A 270 30.91 -6.48 12.96
C ALA A 270 30.21 -6.47 14.34
N ASP A 271 30.36 -5.36 15.07
CA ASP A 271 29.72 -5.08 16.34
C ASP A 271 28.65 -4.01 16.12
N ALA A 272 27.70 -3.88 17.05
CA ALA A 272 26.68 -2.83 17.01
C ALA A 272 27.29 -1.41 16.96
N ASP A 273 27.03 -0.72 15.87
CA ASP A 273 27.54 0.59 15.53
C ASP A 273 26.47 1.69 15.65
N SER A 274 26.94 2.93 15.81
CA SER A 274 26.09 4.13 15.72
C SER A 274 26.75 5.10 14.75
N ILE A 275 26.13 5.25 13.58
CA ILE A 275 26.66 6.00 12.44
C ILE A 275 25.71 7.16 12.13
N ALA A 276 26.24 8.37 12.02
CA ALA A 276 25.51 9.54 11.55
C ALA A 276 26.30 10.13 10.37
N ALA A 277 25.73 10.19 9.17
CA ALA A 277 26.40 10.67 7.96
C ALA A 277 26.30 12.19 7.76
N LEU A 278 25.36 12.83 8.48
CA LEU A 278 25.13 14.27 8.55
C LEU A 278 24.44 14.84 7.31
N GLY A 279 25.17 15.17 6.26
CA GLY A 279 24.53 15.63 5.03
C GLY A 279 25.47 15.57 3.86
N GLY A 280 24.95 15.75 2.65
CA GLY A 280 25.60 15.23 1.46
C GLY A 280 24.89 13.96 1.00
N ASP A 281 25.29 13.46 -0.17
CA ASP A 281 24.75 12.20 -0.70
C ASP A 281 25.73 11.08 -0.26
N ASP A 282 25.39 10.37 0.80
CA ASP A 282 26.30 9.49 1.52
C ASP A 282 26.12 8.01 1.16
N LEU A 283 27.20 7.22 1.29
CA LEU A 283 27.16 5.77 1.16
C LEU A 283 27.58 5.12 2.48
N VAL A 284 26.65 4.47 3.16
CA VAL A 284 26.89 3.83 4.47
C VAL A 284 26.66 2.32 4.40
N SER A 285 27.59 1.55 4.98
CA SER A 285 27.41 0.11 5.19
C SER A 285 27.84 -0.26 6.61
N ALA A 286 26.89 -0.63 7.46
CA ALA A 286 27.11 -0.92 8.88
C ALA A 286 27.68 -2.34 9.11
N LYS A 287 27.26 -3.28 8.26
CA LYS A 287 27.76 -4.66 8.08
C LYS A 287 27.12 -5.68 9.01
N ALA A 288 27.57 -5.85 10.24
CA ALA A 288 27.01 -6.87 11.13
C ALA A 288 26.94 -6.30 12.54
N GLY A 289 25.93 -6.70 13.31
CA GLY A 289 25.60 -6.04 14.57
C GLY A 289 24.15 -5.55 14.52
N ASP A 290 23.61 -5.16 15.68
CA ASP A 290 22.34 -4.41 15.70
C ASP A 290 22.70 -2.92 15.61
N ASP A 291 22.70 -2.37 14.40
CA ASP A 291 23.28 -1.06 14.08
C ASP A 291 22.24 0.07 14.08
N ALA A 292 22.68 1.30 14.33
CA ALA A 292 21.86 2.50 14.21
C ALA A 292 22.51 3.49 13.22
N VAL A 293 21.85 3.72 12.08
CA VAL A 293 22.36 4.55 10.98
C VAL A 293 21.40 5.71 10.68
N ASP A 294 21.94 6.93 10.65
CA ASP A 294 21.25 8.15 10.27
C ASP A 294 21.97 8.78 9.07
N GLY A 295 21.33 8.82 7.89
CA GLY A 295 21.87 9.43 6.67
C GLY A 295 21.93 10.94 6.79
N GLY A 296 20.80 11.55 7.12
CA GLY A 296 20.71 12.96 7.47
C GLY A 296 20.10 13.78 6.35
N ALA A 297 20.89 14.56 5.61
CA ALA A 297 20.36 15.42 4.56
C ALA A 297 21.11 15.28 3.23
N GLY A 298 20.43 14.82 2.20
CA GLY A 298 20.95 14.54 0.86
C GLY A 298 20.37 13.20 0.40
N ASN A 299 20.80 12.72 -0.76
CA ASN A 299 20.29 11.45 -1.28
C ASN A 299 21.25 10.31 -0.89
N ASP A 300 20.91 9.62 0.19
CA ASP A 300 21.79 8.67 0.85
C ASP A 300 21.54 7.23 0.38
N THR A 301 22.55 6.38 0.51
CA THR A 301 22.44 4.93 0.33
C THR A 301 22.94 4.23 1.58
N LEU A 302 22.02 3.62 2.34
CA LEU A 302 22.30 3.00 3.63
C LEU A 302 22.10 1.49 3.57
N SER A 303 22.97 0.75 4.24
CA SER A 303 22.90 -0.71 4.39
C SER A 303 23.13 -1.08 5.85
N GLY A 304 22.14 -1.74 6.47
CA GLY A 304 22.24 -2.34 7.80
C GLY A 304 23.19 -3.55 7.78
N GLY A 305 22.74 -4.65 7.21
CA GLY A 305 23.55 -5.85 7.02
C GLY A 305 23.02 -7.03 7.83
N LEU A 306 23.83 -7.63 8.69
CA LEU A 306 23.40 -8.75 9.54
C LEU A 306 23.05 -8.25 10.94
N GLY A 307 21.82 -8.45 11.39
CA GLY A 307 21.37 -8.06 12.73
C GLY A 307 20.10 -7.22 12.65
N ASN A 308 19.59 -6.77 13.80
CA ASN A 308 18.36 -5.98 13.84
C ASN A 308 18.73 -4.49 13.83
N ASP A 309 18.64 -3.87 12.67
CA ASP A 309 19.16 -2.55 12.39
C ASP A 309 18.08 -1.46 12.47
N SER A 310 18.51 -0.23 12.71
CA SER A 310 17.67 0.97 12.69
C SER A 310 18.24 1.98 11.71
N LEU A 311 17.59 2.14 10.55
CA LEU A 311 17.99 3.01 9.45
C LEU A 311 17.05 4.22 9.34
N SER A 312 17.62 5.41 9.17
CA SER A 312 16.91 6.66 8.92
C SER A 312 17.54 7.39 7.74
N GLY A 313 16.79 7.63 6.66
CA GLY A 313 17.25 8.38 5.49
C GLY A 313 17.36 9.88 5.80
N GLY A 314 16.24 10.50 6.18
CA GLY A 314 16.19 11.87 6.65
C GLY A 314 15.56 12.81 5.62
N LEU A 315 16.33 13.74 5.05
CA LEU A 315 15.86 14.64 3.99
C LEU A 315 16.53 14.28 2.68
N GLY A 316 15.76 13.99 1.63
CA GLY A 316 16.30 13.62 0.32
C GLY A 316 15.59 12.40 -0.22
N SER A 317 16.06 11.91 -1.36
CA SER A 317 15.59 10.64 -1.92
C SER A 317 16.60 9.56 -1.63
N ASP A 318 16.29 8.74 -0.63
CA ASP A 318 17.22 7.80 -0.01
C ASP A 318 16.97 6.36 -0.47
N VAL A 319 18.01 5.53 -0.41
CA VAL A 319 17.94 4.09 -0.67
C VAL A 319 18.43 3.33 0.55
N MET A 320 17.58 2.50 1.14
CA MET A 320 17.89 1.75 2.35
C MET A 320 17.71 0.25 2.16
N TYR A 321 18.65 -0.52 2.69
CA TYR A 321 18.64 -1.98 2.71
C TYR A 321 18.85 -2.49 4.15
N GLY A 322 17.85 -3.11 4.75
CA GLY A 322 17.95 -3.78 6.06
C GLY A 322 18.87 -5.01 5.99
N GLN A 323 18.55 -5.94 5.08
CA GLN A 323 19.17 -7.26 4.87
C GLN A 323 18.70 -8.32 5.86
N ASP A 324 19.57 -8.96 6.64
CA ASP A 324 19.18 -10.11 7.46
C ASP A 324 18.92 -9.65 8.90
N GLY A 325 17.70 -9.79 9.40
CA GLY A 325 17.30 -9.44 10.76
C GLY A 325 15.96 -8.71 10.77
N ASN A 326 15.46 -8.38 11.97
CA ASN A 326 14.20 -7.64 12.11
C ASN A 326 14.49 -6.15 12.18
N ASP A 327 14.40 -5.47 11.05
CA ASP A 327 14.91 -4.11 10.87
C ASP A 327 13.82 -3.03 11.02
N LEU A 328 14.26 -1.81 11.35
CA LEU A 328 13.45 -0.60 11.31
C LEU A 328 14.05 0.35 10.26
N ALA A 329 13.31 0.65 9.19
CA ALA A 329 13.72 1.62 8.17
C ALA A 329 12.71 2.77 8.07
N ILE A 330 13.20 4.01 8.09
CA ILE A 330 12.39 5.23 7.98
C ILE A 330 12.99 6.13 6.88
N GLY A 331 12.24 6.36 5.81
CA GLY A 331 12.61 7.22 4.67
C GLY A 331 12.79 8.67 5.11
N GLY A 332 11.67 9.32 5.42
CA GLY A 332 11.66 10.69 5.90
C GLY A 332 10.93 11.60 4.94
N ALA A 333 11.65 12.46 4.23
CA ALA A 333 11.06 13.37 3.26
C ALA A 333 11.80 13.33 1.93
N GLY A 334 11.05 13.03 0.86
CA GLY A 334 11.55 12.87 -0.50
C GLY A 334 11.20 11.48 -1.01
N ASP A 335 11.39 11.23 -2.30
CA ASP A 335 11.00 9.94 -2.91
C ASP A 335 12.00 8.83 -2.50
N ASP A 336 11.65 8.01 -1.51
CA ASP A 336 12.56 7.02 -0.90
C ASP A 336 12.37 5.60 -1.43
N THR A 337 13.41 4.76 -1.32
CA THR A 337 13.36 3.32 -1.60
C THR A 337 13.84 2.52 -0.41
N LEU A 338 12.96 1.75 0.22
CA LEU A 338 13.23 0.95 1.41
C LEU A 338 13.07 -0.54 1.10
N VAL A 339 14.07 -1.34 1.45
CA VAL A 339 14.04 -2.80 1.34
C VAL A 339 14.38 -3.39 2.71
N GLY A 340 13.45 -4.14 3.30
CA GLY A 340 13.63 -4.84 4.58
C GLY A 340 14.65 -5.97 4.44
N GLY A 341 14.25 -7.10 3.85
CA GLY A 341 15.15 -8.21 3.57
C GLY A 341 14.61 -9.52 4.15
N ASP A 342 15.43 -10.26 4.90
CA ASP A 342 15.03 -11.46 5.61
C ASP A 342 14.79 -11.11 7.09
N GLY A 343 13.57 -11.22 7.61
CA GLY A 343 13.21 -10.97 9.01
C GLY A 343 11.83 -10.31 9.11
N ASP A 344 11.33 -10.08 10.33
CA ASP A 344 10.07 -9.35 10.52
C ASP A 344 10.38 -7.84 10.62
N ASP A 345 10.20 -7.09 9.54
CA ASP A 345 10.66 -5.71 9.38
C ASP A 345 9.56 -4.65 9.59
N LEU A 346 9.97 -3.42 9.94
CA LEU A 346 9.10 -2.24 10.03
C LEU A 346 9.61 -1.12 9.12
N LEU A 347 8.89 -0.87 8.03
CA LEU A 347 9.26 0.11 7.00
C LEU A 347 8.27 1.28 6.97
N ARG A 348 8.79 2.51 6.93
CA ARG A 348 7.97 3.74 6.84
C ARG A 348 8.56 4.69 5.80
N GLY A 349 7.83 4.98 4.73
CA GLY A 349 8.25 5.89 3.66
C GLY A 349 8.35 7.33 4.17
N GLY A 350 7.22 7.97 4.43
CA GLY A 350 7.15 9.28 5.05
C GLY A 350 6.37 10.29 4.22
N LEU A 351 7.08 11.24 3.61
CA LEU A 351 6.50 12.26 2.74
C LEU A 351 7.00 12.05 1.32
N ASP A 352 6.15 12.38 0.35
CA ASP A 352 6.41 12.25 -1.09
C ASP A 352 6.30 10.79 -1.56
N ALA A 353 6.75 10.44 -2.77
CA ALA A 353 6.37 9.16 -3.39
C ALA A 353 7.41 8.06 -3.12
N ASP A 354 7.04 7.09 -2.28
CA ASP A 354 7.96 6.08 -1.76
C ASP A 354 7.79 4.69 -2.38
N ALA A 355 8.86 3.89 -2.36
CA ALA A 355 8.86 2.48 -2.77
C ALA A 355 9.39 1.58 -1.64
N LEU A 356 8.50 0.75 -1.05
CA LEU A 356 8.79 -0.12 0.08
C LEU A 356 8.66 -1.61 -0.32
N SER A 357 9.62 -2.43 0.10
CA SER A 357 9.59 -3.88 -0.04
C SER A 357 9.96 -4.54 1.29
N GLY A 358 9.05 -5.31 1.90
CA GLY A 358 9.31 -6.04 3.15
C GLY A 358 10.35 -7.13 2.94
N GLY A 359 10.04 -8.12 2.11
CA GLY A 359 10.98 -9.19 1.76
C GLY A 359 10.48 -10.54 2.24
N ALA A 360 11.17 -11.18 3.17
CA ALA A 360 10.80 -12.46 3.73
C ALA A 360 10.66 -12.37 5.25
N GLY A 361 9.50 -12.65 5.79
CA GLY A 361 9.14 -12.50 7.19
C GLY A 361 7.78 -11.83 7.30
N ASN A 362 7.33 -11.51 8.51
CA ASN A 362 6.03 -10.86 8.73
C ASN A 362 6.26 -9.36 8.90
N ASP A 363 6.16 -8.63 7.82
CA ASP A 363 6.59 -7.24 7.72
C ASP A 363 5.44 -6.26 8.01
N THR A 364 5.79 -5.05 8.40
CA THR A 364 4.84 -3.93 8.57
C THR A 364 5.29 -2.74 7.75
N LEU A 365 4.53 -2.37 6.75
CA LEU A 365 4.85 -1.30 5.79
C LEU A 365 3.84 -0.16 5.88
N SER A 366 4.35 1.08 5.87
CA SER A 366 3.53 2.30 5.81
C SER A 366 4.11 3.27 4.78
N GLY A 367 3.36 3.61 3.74
CA GLY A 367 3.77 4.59 2.70
C GLY A 367 3.89 5.99 3.29
N GLY A 368 2.77 6.57 3.71
CA GLY A 368 2.74 7.88 4.35
C GLY A 368 1.90 8.88 3.57
N ASP A 369 2.41 10.08 3.35
CA ASP A 369 1.79 11.06 2.45
C ASP A 369 2.47 10.92 1.08
N GLY A 370 1.77 10.58 0.00
CA GLY A 370 2.50 10.25 -1.21
C GLY A 370 1.69 9.64 -2.34
N THR A 371 2.39 8.90 -3.19
CA THR A 371 1.81 8.00 -4.20
C THR A 371 2.76 6.83 -4.18
N ASP A 372 2.48 5.91 -3.27
CA ASP A 372 3.47 4.98 -2.77
C ASP A 372 3.30 3.61 -3.42
N GLN A 373 4.38 2.82 -3.43
CA GLN A 373 4.40 1.44 -3.88
C GLN A 373 4.86 0.54 -2.73
N LEU A 374 3.98 -0.32 -2.22
CA LEU A 374 4.28 -1.22 -1.12
C LEU A 374 4.17 -2.68 -1.58
N LEU A 375 5.22 -3.46 -1.32
CA LEU A 375 5.27 -4.91 -1.53
C LEU A 375 5.61 -5.60 -0.21
N GLY A 376 4.71 -6.39 0.36
CA GLY A 376 4.96 -7.17 1.58
C GLY A 376 6.06 -8.20 1.35
N GLY A 377 5.81 -9.14 0.44
CA GLY A 377 6.78 -10.14 0.03
C GLY A 377 6.34 -11.54 0.44
N ALA A 378 7.06 -12.19 1.35
CA ALA A 378 6.77 -13.55 1.78
C ALA A 378 6.64 -13.62 3.30
N GLY A 379 5.47 -13.98 3.80
CA GLY A 379 5.10 -14.03 5.20
C GLY A 379 3.76 -13.36 5.38
N ASN A 380 3.34 -13.13 6.62
CA ASN A 380 2.03 -12.54 6.89
C ASN A 380 2.20 -11.05 7.20
N ASP A 381 2.02 -10.22 6.18
CA ASP A 381 2.41 -8.82 6.18
C ASP A 381 1.26 -7.88 6.54
N VAL A 382 1.60 -6.67 6.99
CA VAL A 382 0.65 -5.59 7.30
C VAL A 382 1.02 -4.33 6.52
N LEU A 383 0.17 -3.92 5.59
CA LEU A 383 0.45 -2.78 4.71
C LEU A 383 -0.57 -1.64 4.90
N SER A 384 -0.11 -0.39 4.78
CA SER A 384 -0.95 0.80 4.73
C SER A 384 -0.33 1.83 3.77
N GLY A 385 -1.04 2.21 2.72
CA GLY A 385 -0.59 3.23 1.76
C GLY A 385 -0.49 4.59 2.42
N GLY A 386 -1.61 5.06 2.98
CA GLY A 386 -1.68 6.30 3.73
C GLY A 386 -2.53 7.32 2.99
N ALA A 387 -2.03 8.54 2.82
CA ALA A 387 -2.70 9.57 2.05
C ALA A 387 -2.08 9.64 0.66
N GLY A 388 -2.83 9.32 -0.38
CA GLY A 388 -2.23 9.22 -1.70
C GLY A 388 -3.08 8.46 -2.68
N VAL A 389 -2.48 8.14 -3.83
CA VAL A 389 -2.98 7.10 -4.73
C VAL A 389 -1.95 5.99 -4.71
N ASP A 390 -2.11 5.04 -3.81
CA ASP A 390 -1.06 4.07 -3.49
C ASP A 390 -1.26 2.74 -4.23
N THR A 391 -0.19 1.99 -4.47
CA THR A 391 -0.24 0.63 -5.03
C THR A 391 0.29 -0.34 -3.99
N LEU A 392 -0.50 -1.36 -3.64
CA LEU A 392 -0.19 -2.26 -2.53
C LEU A 392 -0.28 -3.72 -2.97
N SER A 393 0.71 -4.53 -2.58
CA SER A 393 0.71 -5.97 -2.81
C SER A 393 1.20 -6.72 -1.58
N GLY A 394 0.40 -7.64 -1.04
CA GLY A 394 0.75 -8.48 0.12
C GLY A 394 1.84 -9.48 -0.24
N GLY A 395 1.56 -10.37 -1.17
CA GLY A 395 2.56 -11.27 -1.75
C GLY A 395 2.25 -12.74 -1.47
N VAL A 396 3.06 -13.42 -0.67
CA VAL A 396 2.86 -14.83 -0.29
C VAL A 396 2.70 -14.93 1.22
N GLY A 397 1.56 -15.42 1.69
CA GLY A 397 1.26 -15.58 3.12
C GLY A 397 -0.11 -14.98 3.42
N ASP A 398 -0.55 -15.00 4.68
CA ASP A 398 -1.87 -14.46 5.04
C ASP A 398 -1.72 -12.97 5.44
N ASP A 399 -2.03 -12.05 4.53
CA ASP A 399 -1.73 -10.62 4.64
C ASP A 399 -2.90 -9.77 5.16
N THR A 400 -2.61 -8.59 5.70
CA THR A 400 -3.60 -7.58 6.11
C THR A 400 -3.28 -6.23 5.50
N ILE A 401 -4.16 -5.72 4.64
CA ILE A 401 -3.93 -4.47 3.90
C ILE A 401 -4.97 -3.42 4.31
N TRP A 402 -4.51 -2.31 4.88
CA TRP A 402 -5.33 -1.11 5.12
C TRP A 402 -5.39 -0.25 3.87
N ALA A 403 -6.59 -0.16 3.28
CA ALA A 403 -6.85 0.66 2.11
C ALA A 403 -7.53 1.98 2.49
N ALA A 404 -7.15 3.04 1.80
CA ALA A 404 -7.77 4.35 1.83
C ALA A 404 -8.58 4.62 0.55
N VAL A 405 -9.57 5.50 0.64
CA VAL A 405 -10.36 5.92 -0.53
C VAL A 405 -9.44 6.66 -1.50
N GLY A 406 -9.37 6.18 -2.74
CA GLY A 406 -8.52 6.76 -3.79
C GLY A 406 -7.20 6.03 -4.00
N ASP A 407 -6.91 4.97 -3.23
CA ASP A 407 -5.81 4.05 -3.53
C ASP A 407 -5.96 3.46 -4.94
N GLY A 408 -4.82 3.18 -5.56
CA GLY A 408 -4.72 2.50 -6.84
C GLY A 408 -4.95 0.99 -6.72
N PRO A 409 -4.29 0.16 -7.55
CA PRO A 409 -4.43 -1.28 -7.49
C PRO A 409 -3.95 -1.87 -6.17
N ILE A 410 -4.75 -2.76 -5.58
CA ILE A 410 -4.47 -3.46 -4.33
C ILE A 410 -4.56 -4.97 -4.58
N ASP A 411 -3.54 -5.74 -4.19
CA ASP A 411 -3.51 -7.20 -4.40
C ASP A 411 -3.08 -7.92 -3.12
N GLY A 412 -3.92 -8.81 -2.58
CA GLY A 412 -3.54 -9.63 -1.41
C GLY A 412 -2.45 -10.64 -1.76
N GLY A 413 -2.59 -11.33 -2.89
CA GLY A 413 -1.59 -12.27 -3.40
C GLY A 413 -1.97 -13.74 -3.18
N GLU A 414 -0.98 -14.57 -2.81
CA GLU A 414 -1.17 -15.97 -2.45
C GLU A 414 -1.37 -16.12 -0.93
N GLY A 415 -2.59 -16.39 -0.47
CA GLY A 415 -2.81 -16.41 0.97
C GLY A 415 -4.23 -16.62 1.39
N ASN A 416 -4.52 -16.33 2.66
CA ASN A 416 -5.85 -15.91 3.12
C ASN A 416 -5.75 -14.48 3.62
N ASP A 417 -6.03 -13.54 2.74
CA ASP A 417 -5.72 -12.13 2.88
C ASP A 417 -6.95 -11.34 3.33
N VAL A 418 -6.68 -10.27 4.08
CA VAL A 418 -7.70 -9.40 4.66
C VAL A 418 -7.52 -7.98 4.14
N LEU A 419 -8.55 -7.47 3.47
CA LEU A 419 -8.66 -6.05 3.14
C LEU A 419 -9.33 -5.32 4.30
N VAL A 420 -8.78 -4.20 4.78
CA VAL A 420 -9.37 -3.41 5.86
C VAL A 420 -9.68 -2.00 5.34
N VAL A 421 -10.94 -1.60 5.44
CA VAL A 421 -11.46 -0.31 4.94
C VAL A 421 -12.29 0.40 6.00
N LEU A 422 -12.43 1.72 5.88
CA LEU A 422 -13.33 2.49 6.74
C LEU A 422 -14.79 2.15 6.43
N GLN A 423 -15.64 2.17 7.45
CA GLN A 423 -17.07 1.94 7.28
C GLN A 423 -17.69 2.97 6.32
N GLY A 424 -18.45 2.50 5.32
CA GLY A 424 -19.07 3.33 4.29
C GLY A 424 -18.17 3.57 3.06
N THR A 425 -16.98 2.97 3.00
CA THR A 425 -16.19 2.90 1.76
C THR A 425 -16.83 1.92 0.80
N ASP A 426 -17.12 2.40 -0.41
CA ASP A 426 -17.52 1.58 -1.56
C ASP A 426 -16.30 0.77 -2.05
N LEU A 427 -16.43 -0.56 -2.07
CA LEU A 427 -15.38 -1.47 -2.54
C LEU A 427 -15.30 -1.48 -4.07
N ASP A 428 -16.39 -1.20 -4.79
CA ASP A 428 -16.39 -1.19 -6.26
C ASP A 428 -15.53 -0.04 -6.82
N GLY A 429 -15.33 1.02 -6.02
CA GLY A 429 -14.39 2.10 -6.27
C GLY A 429 -12.91 1.76 -5.99
N LEU A 430 -12.62 0.59 -5.40
CA LEU A 430 -11.26 0.12 -5.10
C LEU A 430 -10.89 -1.01 -6.07
N SER A 431 -9.83 -0.82 -6.86
CA SER A 431 -9.31 -1.87 -7.72
C SER A 431 -8.58 -2.93 -6.89
N HIS A 432 -9.28 -3.96 -6.39
CA HIS A 432 -8.69 -4.99 -5.53
C HIS A 432 -8.71 -6.42 -6.11
N THR A 433 -7.69 -7.23 -5.81
CA THR A 433 -7.60 -8.67 -6.15
C THR A 433 -6.99 -9.50 -5.02
N GLY A 434 -7.20 -10.82 -5.02
CA GLY A 434 -6.50 -11.74 -4.13
C GLY A 434 -6.83 -11.61 -2.65
N PHE A 435 -8.08 -11.25 -2.29
CA PHE A 435 -8.52 -11.17 -0.90
C PHE A 435 -9.60 -12.20 -0.57
N GLU A 436 -9.58 -12.70 0.66
CA GLU A 436 -10.54 -13.66 1.18
C GLU A 436 -11.63 -12.98 2.01
N THR A 437 -11.31 -11.89 2.71
CA THR A 437 -12.32 -11.12 3.46
C THR A 437 -12.02 -9.63 3.43
N ALA A 438 -13.07 -8.81 3.47
CA ALA A 438 -12.97 -7.38 3.77
C ALA A 438 -13.52 -7.09 5.17
N TRP A 439 -12.80 -6.30 5.97
CA TRP A 439 -13.21 -5.84 7.30
C TRP A 439 -13.48 -4.35 7.28
N PHE A 440 -14.72 -3.97 7.59
CA PHE A 440 -15.11 -2.56 7.70
C PHE A 440 -14.91 -2.10 9.14
N VAL A 441 -14.12 -1.04 9.33
CA VAL A 441 -13.79 -0.51 10.66
C VAL A 441 -14.35 0.89 10.89
N ASP A 442 -14.66 1.22 12.15
CA ASP A 442 -14.99 2.59 12.55
C ASP A 442 -13.75 3.50 12.55
N ASP A 443 -13.94 4.82 12.73
CA ASP A 443 -12.83 5.81 12.85
C ASP A 443 -11.82 5.49 13.98
N SER A 444 -12.17 4.58 14.89
CA SER A 444 -11.30 4.13 15.99
C SER A 444 -10.59 2.80 15.70
N GLY A 445 -10.80 2.23 14.51
CA GLY A 445 -10.21 0.96 14.07
C GLY A 445 -10.93 -0.29 14.58
N ASN A 446 -12.14 -0.18 15.15
CA ASN A 446 -12.90 -1.35 15.58
C ASN A 446 -13.67 -1.94 14.40
N VAL A 447 -13.60 -3.26 14.22
CA VAL A 447 -14.39 -3.97 13.20
C VAL A 447 -15.88 -3.84 13.49
N VAL A 448 -16.61 -3.28 12.53
CA VAL A 448 -18.06 -3.07 12.56
C VAL A 448 -18.77 -4.20 11.81
N SER A 449 -18.25 -4.57 10.63
CA SER A 449 -18.76 -5.67 9.80
C SER A 449 -17.62 -6.33 9.01
N THR A 450 -17.91 -7.51 8.44
CA THR A 450 -16.97 -8.26 7.58
C THR A 450 -17.70 -8.81 6.38
N GLN A 451 -17.08 -8.77 5.20
CA GLN A 451 -17.57 -9.36 3.96
C GLN A 451 -16.64 -10.50 3.52
N ASP A 452 -17.22 -11.61 3.05
CA ASP A 452 -16.47 -12.75 2.52
C ASP A 452 -16.22 -12.54 1.02
N LEU A 453 -14.95 -12.62 0.63
CA LEU A 453 -14.46 -12.46 -0.74
C LEU A 453 -13.94 -13.79 -1.33
N THR A 454 -13.99 -14.92 -0.60
CA THR A 454 -13.41 -16.25 -0.96
C THR A 454 -14.08 -16.99 -2.14
N GLY A 455 -14.90 -16.31 -2.94
CA GLY A 455 -15.43 -16.85 -4.19
C GLY A 455 -14.41 -16.70 -5.34
N PRO A 456 -14.44 -17.53 -6.40
CA PRO A 456 -13.88 -17.10 -7.70
C PRO A 456 -14.47 -15.72 -8.02
N PRO A 457 -13.78 -14.77 -8.69
CA PRO A 457 -14.29 -13.42 -8.90
C PRO A 457 -15.74 -13.52 -9.34
N GLN A 458 -16.62 -13.23 -8.40
CA GLN A 458 -18.03 -13.32 -8.67
C GLN A 458 -18.29 -11.99 -9.35
N LEU A 459 -18.10 -11.97 -10.67
CA LEU A 459 -18.95 -11.13 -11.49
C LEU A 459 -20.34 -11.72 -11.28
N PHE A 460 -20.95 -11.36 -10.15
CA PHE A 460 -22.33 -11.68 -9.89
C PHE A 460 -23.10 -10.84 -10.90
N GLY A 461 -23.33 -11.45 -12.06
CA GLY A 461 -24.48 -11.05 -12.84
C GLY A 461 -25.71 -11.14 -11.91
N PRO A 462 -26.69 -10.27 -12.12
CA PRO A 462 -27.80 -10.11 -11.21
C PRO A 462 -28.57 -11.41 -10.99
N THR A 463 -29.13 -11.56 -9.78
CA THR A 463 -30.03 -12.65 -9.45
C THR A 463 -31.45 -12.35 -9.94
N PHE A 464 -32.05 -13.32 -10.63
CA PHE A 464 -33.40 -13.26 -11.16
C PHE A 464 -34.29 -14.28 -10.48
N LEU A 465 -35.46 -13.84 -10.00
CA LEU A 465 -36.40 -14.71 -9.31
C LEU A 465 -37.57 -15.08 -10.24
N PHE A 466 -37.78 -16.37 -10.47
CA PHE A 466 -38.87 -16.86 -11.31
C PHE A 466 -39.94 -17.56 -10.48
N ARG A 467 -41.19 -17.46 -10.92
CA ARG A 467 -42.33 -18.12 -10.27
C ARG A 467 -43.15 -18.94 -11.24
N SER A 468 -43.41 -20.20 -10.87
CA SER A 468 -44.38 -21.02 -11.61
C SER A 468 -45.80 -20.53 -11.40
N ALA A 469 -46.47 -20.17 -12.50
CA ALA A 469 -47.90 -19.86 -12.51
C ALA A 469 -48.78 -21.07 -12.13
N SER A 470 -48.27 -22.30 -12.29
CA SER A 470 -49.04 -23.53 -12.06
C SER A 470 -48.91 -24.07 -10.63
N SER A 471 -47.71 -24.03 -10.04
CA SER A 471 -47.45 -24.53 -8.68
C SER A 471 -47.34 -23.42 -7.64
N GLY A 472 -47.05 -22.19 -8.05
CA GLY A 472 -46.70 -21.07 -7.18
C GLY A 472 -45.31 -21.21 -6.54
N ALA A 473 -44.50 -22.17 -6.98
CA ALA A 473 -43.13 -22.34 -6.56
C ALA A 473 -42.22 -21.26 -7.14
N VAL A 474 -41.11 -21.01 -6.48
CA VAL A 474 -40.17 -19.94 -6.82
C VAL A 474 -38.76 -20.53 -6.97
N GLN A 475 -37.98 -20.01 -7.91
CA GLN A 475 -36.64 -20.47 -8.20
C GLN A 475 -35.78 -19.28 -8.61
N ALA A 476 -34.60 -19.15 -7.99
CA ALA A 476 -33.61 -18.16 -8.35
C ALA A 476 -32.76 -18.65 -9.54
N MET A 477 -32.40 -17.73 -10.43
CA MET A 477 -31.45 -17.93 -11.51
C MET A 477 -30.43 -16.80 -11.43
N GLN A 478 -29.16 -17.14 -11.40
CA GLN A 478 -28.06 -16.19 -11.40
C GLN A 478 -27.29 -16.28 -12.70
N ILE A 479 -26.85 -15.14 -13.22
CA ILE A 479 -25.98 -15.07 -14.40
C ILE A 479 -24.53 -15.12 -13.91
N ASP A 480 -23.77 -16.11 -14.41
CA ASP A 480 -22.38 -16.37 -14.05
C ASP A 480 -21.52 -16.07 -15.29
N GLY A 481 -21.39 -14.78 -15.58
CA GLY A 481 -20.77 -14.24 -16.80
C GLY A 481 -21.58 -14.45 -18.09
N PRO A 482 -21.00 -14.12 -19.26
CA PRO A 482 -21.74 -13.98 -20.53
C PRO A 482 -22.24 -15.30 -21.14
N GLU A 483 -21.83 -16.47 -20.63
CA GLU A 483 -22.12 -17.77 -21.26
C GLU A 483 -22.84 -18.79 -20.37
N ALA A 484 -23.09 -18.50 -19.09
CA ALA A 484 -23.67 -19.47 -18.16
C ALA A 484 -24.64 -18.84 -17.16
N ALA A 485 -25.66 -19.62 -16.79
CA ALA A 485 -26.54 -19.31 -15.66
C ALA A 485 -26.59 -20.47 -14.69
N GLN A 486 -26.63 -20.15 -13.39
CA GLN A 486 -26.86 -21.10 -12.31
C GLN A 486 -28.31 -21.02 -11.85
N PHE A 487 -28.96 -22.17 -11.65
CA PHE A 487 -30.33 -22.23 -11.13
C PHE A 487 -30.33 -22.80 -9.72
N GLY A 488 -30.90 -22.06 -8.77
CA GLY A 488 -31.09 -22.50 -7.39
C GLY A 488 -32.17 -23.59 -7.25
N ASP A 489 -32.37 -24.08 -6.03
CA ASP A 489 -33.41 -25.06 -5.74
C ASP A 489 -34.83 -24.44 -5.80
N GLU A 490 -35.81 -25.22 -6.26
CA GLU A 490 -37.23 -24.82 -6.28
C GLU A 490 -37.82 -24.75 -4.86
N GLN A 491 -38.28 -23.56 -4.45
CA GLN A 491 -38.88 -23.28 -3.14
C GLN A 491 -40.41 -23.26 -3.21
N ALA A 492 -41.07 -23.99 -2.30
CA ALA A 492 -42.53 -24.13 -2.28
C ALA A 492 -43.19 -23.19 -1.24
N LEU A 493 -43.44 -21.93 -1.63
CA LEU A 493 -44.15 -20.95 -0.79
C LEU A 493 -45.69 -21.18 -0.74
N GLY A 494 -46.26 -21.80 -1.78
CA GLY A 494 -47.70 -21.96 -1.94
C GLY A 494 -48.40 -20.69 -2.43
N SER A 495 -49.61 -20.82 -2.98
CA SER A 495 -50.26 -19.76 -3.77
C SER A 495 -50.76 -18.53 -2.99
N ALA A 496 -50.78 -18.57 -1.66
CA ALA A 496 -51.29 -17.47 -0.82
C ALA A 496 -50.25 -16.36 -0.60
N TRP A 497 -48.96 -16.69 -0.73
CA TRP A 497 -47.86 -15.72 -0.67
C TRP A 497 -47.69 -15.04 -2.03
N GLN A 498 -47.54 -13.72 -2.00
CA GLN A 498 -47.32 -12.87 -3.17
C GLN A 498 -46.14 -11.95 -2.89
N LEU A 499 -45.32 -11.70 -3.91
CA LEU A 499 -44.30 -10.66 -3.83
C LEU A 499 -45.01 -9.32 -3.59
N ALA A 500 -44.54 -8.59 -2.59
CA ALA A 500 -45.10 -7.34 -2.11
C ALA A 500 -44.23 -6.14 -2.47
N GLY A 501 -42.91 -6.33 -2.55
CA GLY A 501 -41.91 -5.33 -2.89
C GLY A 501 -40.52 -5.96 -3.01
N LYS A 502 -39.55 -5.18 -3.47
CA LYS A 502 -38.13 -5.54 -3.54
C LYS A 502 -37.25 -4.34 -3.15
N GLY A 503 -36.06 -4.62 -2.65
CA GLY A 503 -34.93 -3.70 -2.48
C GLY A 503 -34.14 -3.99 -1.20
N ASP A 504 -33.09 -3.22 -0.94
CA ASP A 504 -31.95 -3.61 -0.10
C ASP A 504 -32.22 -3.37 1.40
N VAL A 505 -32.62 -4.41 2.15
CA VAL A 505 -33.00 -4.24 3.56
C VAL A 505 -31.87 -4.52 4.55
N ASP A 506 -30.79 -5.15 4.10
CA ASP A 506 -29.62 -5.46 4.92
C ASP A 506 -28.36 -4.68 4.55
N GLY A 507 -28.45 -3.82 3.54
CA GLY A 507 -27.44 -2.86 3.12
C GLY A 507 -26.31 -3.50 2.33
N ASP A 508 -26.56 -4.63 1.67
CA ASP A 508 -25.56 -5.38 0.90
C ASP A 508 -25.49 -4.96 -0.57
N GLY A 509 -26.27 -3.95 -0.96
CA GLY A 509 -26.37 -3.43 -2.32
C GLY A 509 -27.26 -4.27 -3.25
N THR A 510 -27.85 -5.37 -2.76
CA THR A 510 -28.69 -6.27 -3.54
C THR A 510 -30.15 -6.16 -3.13
N ASP A 511 -31.04 -6.08 -4.12
CA ASP A 511 -32.48 -6.07 -3.84
C ASP A 511 -32.95 -7.37 -3.16
N ASP A 512 -33.41 -7.25 -1.92
CA ASP A 512 -34.10 -8.33 -1.22
C ASP A 512 -35.57 -8.43 -1.62
N TYR A 513 -36.20 -9.58 -1.37
CA TYR A 513 -37.59 -9.80 -1.76
C TYR A 513 -38.53 -9.79 -0.57
N MET A 514 -39.59 -8.98 -0.62
CA MET A 514 -40.61 -8.98 0.42
C MET A 514 -41.83 -9.80 -0.01
N TRP A 515 -42.17 -10.83 0.75
CA TRP A 515 -43.33 -11.67 0.52
C TRP A 515 -44.45 -11.36 1.49
N ARG A 516 -45.69 -11.25 1.00
CA ARG A 516 -46.89 -11.06 1.82
C ARG A 516 -47.89 -12.18 1.62
N ASN A 517 -48.37 -12.74 2.72
CA ASN A 517 -49.44 -13.70 2.72
C ASN A 517 -50.79 -12.99 2.64
N THR A 518 -51.52 -13.22 1.56
CA THR A 518 -52.82 -12.57 1.32
C THR A 518 -53.96 -13.08 2.23
N ASP A 519 -53.82 -14.27 2.82
CA ASP A 519 -54.83 -14.83 3.71
C ASP A 519 -54.66 -14.34 5.15
N THR A 520 -53.42 -14.18 5.62
CA THR A 520 -53.10 -13.84 7.02
C THR A 520 -52.66 -12.39 7.22
N GLY A 521 -52.11 -11.75 6.18
CA GLY A 521 -51.45 -10.46 6.26
C GLY A 521 -50.03 -10.51 6.80
N ASP A 522 -49.50 -11.70 7.09
CA ASP A 522 -48.10 -11.90 7.48
C ASP A 522 -47.16 -11.54 6.32
N PHE A 523 -45.94 -11.12 6.65
CA PHE A 523 -44.89 -10.93 5.65
C PHE A 523 -43.59 -11.64 6.05
N ALA A 524 -42.75 -11.91 5.06
CA ALA A 524 -41.42 -12.46 5.20
C ALA A 524 -40.48 -11.70 4.25
N VAL A 525 -39.24 -11.51 4.68
CA VAL A 525 -38.18 -10.96 3.84
C VAL A 525 -37.27 -12.10 3.43
N TRP A 526 -36.83 -12.03 2.19
CA TRP A 526 -36.08 -13.02 1.47
C TRP A 526 -34.77 -12.34 1.07
N SER A 527 -33.75 -12.48 1.90
CA SER A 527 -32.45 -11.85 1.65
C SER A 527 -31.77 -12.49 0.44
N ALA A 528 -31.24 -11.67 -0.46
CA ALA A 528 -30.60 -12.09 -1.69
C ALA A 528 -29.10 -11.73 -1.65
N ASP A 529 -28.29 -12.54 -0.97
CA ASP A 529 -26.84 -12.34 -0.81
C ASP A 529 -25.98 -12.55 -2.08
N GLY A 530 -26.62 -12.64 -3.25
CA GLY A 530 -25.96 -12.95 -4.50
C GLY A 530 -25.31 -14.35 -4.60
N THR A 531 -25.39 -15.25 -3.62
CA THR A 531 -24.63 -16.53 -3.66
C THR A 531 -25.50 -17.79 -3.69
N GLY A 532 -26.83 -17.68 -3.54
CA GLY A 532 -27.69 -18.86 -3.50
C GLY A 532 -29.16 -18.60 -3.18
N PRO A 533 -29.95 -19.68 -2.98
CA PRO A 533 -31.39 -19.55 -2.73
C PRO A 533 -31.65 -18.98 -1.35
N VAL A 534 -31.94 -17.68 -1.33
CA VAL A 534 -32.85 -16.94 -0.45
C VAL A 534 -33.32 -17.69 0.82
N GLU A 535 -32.77 -17.30 1.98
CA GLU A 535 -33.29 -17.76 3.26
C GLU A 535 -34.57 -17.01 3.64
N LEU A 536 -35.59 -17.77 4.09
CA LEU A 536 -36.78 -17.21 4.72
C LEU A 536 -36.38 -16.53 6.03
N GLY A 537 -36.34 -15.20 6.05
CA GLY A 537 -36.25 -14.42 7.27
C GLY A 537 -37.43 -14.64 8.22
N ASN A 538 -37.37 -14.04 9.40
CA ASN A 538 -38.44 -14.14 10.40
C ASN A 538 -39.79 -13.70 9.82
N ILE A 539 -40.84 -14.50 10.04
CA ILE A 539 -42.21 -14.11 9.66
C ILE A 539 -42.68 -13.04 10.64
N HIS A 540 -42.92 -11.86 10.10
CA HIS A 540 -43.41 -10.72 10.83
C HIS A 540 -44.92 -10.57 10.61
N SER A 541 -45.65 -10.32 11.71
CA SER A 541 -47.10 -10.09 11.65
C SER A 541 -47.42 -8.62 11.79
N ILE A 542 -48.02 -8.04 10.74
CA ILE A 542 -48.66 -6.72 10.80
C ILE A 542 -50.18 -6.87 10.89
N GLU A 543 -50.87 -5.88 11.48
CA GLU A 543 -52.33 -5.87 11.45
C GLU A 543 -52.81 -5.82 9.99
N SER A 544 -53.70 -6.74 9.61
CA SER A 544 -54.21 -6.90 8.23
C SER A 544 -54.88 -5.67 7.62
N LYS A 545 -55.06 -4.59 8.38
CA LYS A 545 -55.59 -3.30 7.92
C LYS A 545 -54.55 -2.42 7.24
N TYR A 546 -53.25 -2.71 7.42
CA TYR A 546 -52.15 -2.01 6.77
C TYR A 546 -51.76 -2.74 5.48
N GLY A 547 -51.69 -2.00 4.37
CA GLY A 547 -51.03 -2.43 3.13
C GLY A 547 -49.67 -1.74 2.99
N LEU A 548 -48.75 -2.37 2.25
CA LEU A 548 -47.50 -1.72 1.86
C LEU A 548 -47.82 -0.60 0.85
N ALA A 549 -47.23 0.56 1.04
CA ALA A 549 -47.51 1.77 0.27
C ALA A 549 -46.31 2.23 -0.57
N ALA A 550 -45.10 2.06 -0.05
CA ALA A 550 -43.82 2.30 -0.72
C ALA A 550 -42.72 1.55 0.06
N PHE A 551 -41.55 1.41 -0.56
CA PHE A 551 -40.40 0.68 -0.05
C PHE A 551 -39.14 1.33 -0.63
N GLU A 552 -38.41 2.08 0.20
CA GLU A 552 -37.35 3.01 -0.21
C GLU A 552 -36.56 3.44 1.04
N ASP A 553 -35.31 3.89 0.91
CA ASP A 553 -34.52 4.50 2.00
C ASP A 553 -35.10 5.87 2.44
N PHE A 554 -36.09 5.83 3.33
CA PHE A 554 -36.77 7.00 3.87
C PHE A 554 -35.96 7.75 4.95
N ASN A 555 -34.84 7.20 5.41
CA ASN A 555 -34.11 7.75 6.54
C ASN A 555 -32.66 8.17 6.20
N GLY A 556 -32.18 7.81 5.01
CA GLY A 556 -30.86 8.11 4.46
C GLY A 556 -29.74 7.24 5.01
N ASP A 557 -30.04 6.05 5.54
CA ASP A 557 -29.03 5.13 6.11
C ASP A 557 -28.47 4.11 5.12
N GLY A 558 -28.93 4.16 3.86
CA GLY A 558 -28.51 3.25 2.80
C GLY A 558 -29.27 1.93 2.79
N THR A 559 -30.27 1.75 3.66
CA THR A 559 -31.17 0.57 3.63
C THR A 559 -32.61 0.98 3.33
N ASP A 560 -33.32 0.14 2.59
CA ASP A 560 -34.69 0.42 2.19
C ASP A 560 -35.71 0.15 3.32
N ASP A 561 -36.45 1.20 3.67
CA ASP A 561 -37.44 1.22 4.73
C ASP A 561 -38.86 0.88 4.21
N TYR A 562 -39.73 0.36 5.09
CA TYR A 562 -41.13 0.05 4.73
C TYR A 562 -42.11 1.18 5.05
N LEU A 563 -42.81 1.67 4.04
CA LEU A 563 -43.96 2.57 4.22
C LEU A 563 -45.28 1.78 4.24
N TRP A 564 -45.91 1.71 5.41
CA TRP A 564 -47.21 1.07 5.59
C TRP A 564 -48.35 2.08 5.58
N ARG A 565 -49.50 1.72 5.00
CA ARG A 565 -50.70 2.55 4.97
C ARG A 565 -51.94 1.80 5.44
N ASP A 566 -52.65 2.37 6.41
CA ASP A 566 -53.93 1.86 6.89
C ASP A 566 -55.01 2.09 5.83
N GLU A 567 -55.54 1.01 5.25
CA GLU A 567 -56.51 1.06 4.15
C GLU A 567 -57.88 1.65 4.58
N GLY A 568 -58.17 1.66 5.88
CA GLY A 568 -59.42 2.19 6.43
C GLY A 568 -59.36 3.70 6.68
N THR A 569 -58.23 4.20 7.17
CA THR A 569 -58.07 5.58 7.65
C THR A 569 -57.20 6.45 6.75
N GLY A 570 -56.28 5.85 6.00
CA GLY A 570 -55.31 6.54 5.15
C GLY A 570 -54.03 6.93 5.87
N SER A 571 -53.94 6.71 7.19
CA SER A 571 -52.74 6.96 7.99
C SER A 571 -51.59 6.07 7.58
N ILE A 572 -50.37 6.59 7.67
CA ILE A 572 -49.16 5.84 7.36
C ILE A 572 -48.35 5.49 8.62
N ALA A 573 -47.43 4.54 8.48
CA ALA A 573 -46.38 4.20 9.43
C ALA A 573 -45.13 3.80 8.65
N VAL A 574 -43.98 4.39 8.97
CA VAL A 574 -42.68 3.98 8.42
C VAL A 574 -42.06 2.98 9.39
N TRP A 575 -41.56 1.87 8.87
CA TRP A 575 -40.80 0.89 9.63
C TRP A 575 -39.40 0.84 9.06
N THR A 576 -38.41 1.23 9.87
CA THR A 576 -37.02 1.23 9.44
C THR A 576 -36.38 -0.13 9.59
N THR A 577 -35.34 -0.41 8.81
CA THR A 577 -34.59 -1.68 8.82
C THR A 577 -33.16 -1.46 9.29
N GLY A 578 -32.91 -1.53 10.61
CA GLY A 578 -31.54 -1.53 11.14
C GLY A 578 -30.86 -2.91 11.08
N GLY A 579 -31.04 -3.64 9.97
CA GLY A 579 -30.82 -5.09 9.88
C GLY A 579 -32.03 -5.92 10.35
N LEU A 580 -31.99 -7.23 10.08
CA LEU A 580 -33.10 -8.21 10.09
C LEU A 580 -34.02 -8.28 11.34
N ASP A 581 -33.71 -7.57 12.44
CA ASP A 581 -34.43 -7.65 13.72
C ASP A 581 -34.92 -6.28 14.30
N ASP A 582 -34.58 -5.12 13.71
CA ASP A 582 -34.84 -3.81 14.33
C ASP A 582 -35.96 -3.01 13.66
N LEU A 583 -37.21 -3.42 13.94
CA LEU A 583 -38.40 -2.75 13.43
C LEU A 583 -38.89 -1.61 14.35
N ALA A 584 -38.50 -0.37 14.07
CA ALA A 584 -39.02 0.81 14.78
C ALA A 584 -40.32 1.33 14.13
N LYS A 585 -41.41 1.49 14.90
CA LYS A 585 -42.68 2.06 14.39
C LYS A 585 -42.67 3.59 14.48
N GLY A 586 -42.59 4.27 13.34
CA GLY A 586 -42.84 5.72 13.23
C GLY A 586 -44.31 6.11 13.47
N ASN A 587 -44.54 7.35 13.90
CA ASN A 587 -45.85 7.86 14.34
C ASN A 587 -46.94 7.85 13.24
N LEU A 588 -48.20 7.64 13.66
CA LEU A 588 -49.39 7.79 12.80
C LEU A 588 -49.57 9.26 12.38
N LEU A 589 -49.26 9.56 11.14
CA LEU A 589 -49.51 10.88 10.59
C LEU A 589 -50.95 10.99 10.09
N GLY A 590 -51.64 12.07 10.48
CA GLY A 590 -53.06 12.31 10.26
C GLY A 590 -53.43 12.69 8.82
N ILE A 591 -53.06 11.86 7.85
CA ILE A 591 -53.58 11.91 6.49
C ILE A 591 -54.82 11.04 6.40
N ASP A 592 -55.88 11.57 5.77
CA ASP A 592 -57.09 10.82 5.44
C ASP A 592 -57.04 10.26 4.01
N ASN A 593 -58.01 9.43 3.65
CA ASN A 593 -58.08 8.78 2.33
C ASN A 593 -58.25 9.73 1.14
N THR A 594 -58.36 11.05 1.33
CA THR A 594 -58.43 12.02 0.21
C THR A 594 -57.06 12.38 -0.34
N TRP A 595 -55.97 12.00 0.33
CA TRP A 595 -54.61 12.14 -0.20
C TRP A 595 -54.07 10.79 -0.63
N GLN A 596 -53.33 10.77 -1.74
CA GLN A 596 -52.63 9.60 -2.26
C GLN A 596 -51.18 9.96 -2.48
N ILE A 597 -50.29 8.98 -2.33
CA ILE A 597 -48.90 9.11 -2.78
C ILE A 597 -48.95 9.26 -4.30
N ALA A 598 -48.28 10.31 -4.79
CA ALA A 598 -48.21 10.65 -6.20
C ALA A 598 -46.85 10.26 -6.78
N ALA A 599 -45.77 10.45 -6.02
CA ALA A 599 -44.43 9.97 -6.28
C ALA A 599 -43.70 9.77 -4.94
N VAL A 600 -42.66 8.95 -4.96
CA VAL A 600 -41.62 8.89 -3.94
C VAL A 600 -40.31 9.14 -4.69
N ASP A 601 -39.54 10.13 -4.26
CA ASP A 601 -38.32 10.59 -4.95
C ASP A 601 -37.51 11.50 -4.01
N GLN A 602 -36.27 11.83 -4.35
CA GLN A 602 -35.40 12.70 -3.54
C GLN A 602 -35.71 14.19 -3.79
N PHE A 603 -36.73 14.75 -3.14
CA PHE A 603 -37.10 16.17 -3.31
C PHE A 603 -36.25 17.15 -2.47
N GLY A 604 -35.20 16.67 -1.81
CA GLY A 604 -34.31 17.43 -0.93
C GLY A 604 -33.27 16.55 -0.20
N SER A 605 -32.57 17.12 0.77
CA SER A 605 -31.45 16.43 1.45
C SER A 605 -31.90 15.37 2.47
N GLY A 606 -31.41 14.14 2.35
CA GLY A 606 -31.39 13.16 3.45
C GLY A 606 -32.26 11.92 3.32
N GLY A 607 -32.57 11.49 2.10
CA GLY A 607 -33.28 10.24 1.81
C GLY A 607 -34.42 10.42 0.81
N GLN A 608 -35.23 9.38 0.63
CA GLN A 608 -36.40 9.36 -0.26
C GLN A 608 -37.59 10.11 0.37
N ASP A 609 -38.19 11.04 -0.37
CA ASP A 609 -39.27 11.91 0.08
C ASP A 609 -40.62 11.55 -0.56
N ILE A 610 -41.73 11.99 0.06
CA ILE A 610 -43.08 11.63 -0.44
C ILE A 610 -43.82 12.84 -1.02
N LEU A 611 -44.13 12.79 -2.31
CA LEU A 611 -45.05 13.71 -2.96
C LEU A 611 -46.50 13.23 -2.82
N TRP A 612 -47.30 13.98 -2.06
CA TRP A 612 -48.72 13.71 -1.86
C TRP A 612 -49.60 14.50 -2.82
N ARG A 613 -50.69 13.89 -3.29
CA ARG A 613 -51.74 14.55 -4.07
C ARG A 613 -53.11 14.33 -3.48
N ASN A 614 -53.86 15.41 -3.30
CA ASN A 614 -55.24 15.33 -2.86
C ASN A 614 -56.18 15.06 -4.04
N THR A 615 -56.92 13.95 -4.00
CA THR A 615 -57.81 13.51 -5.08
C THR A 615 -59.05 14.37 -5.24
N GLU A 616 -59.46 15.12 -4.21
CA GLU A 616 -60.65 15.98 -4.27
C GLU A 616 -60.34 17.40 -4.73
N THR A 617 -59.20 17.94 -4.30
CA THR A 617 -58.82 19.34 -4.53
C THR A 617 -57.76 19.51 -5.61
N GLY A 618 -57.00 18.45 -5.93
CA GLY A 618 -55.84 18.50 -6.82
C GLY A 618 -54.58 19.09 -6.20
N ASN A 619 -54.65 19.58 -4.95
CA ASN A 619 -53.50 20.12 -4.22
C ASN A 619 -52.41 19.07 -4.03
N ILE A 620 -51.17 19.52 -3.96
CA ILE A 620 -50.03 18.67 -3.62
C ILE A 620 -49.37 19.11 -2.31
N ALA A 621 -48.61 18.21 -1.70
CA ALA A 621 -47.72 18.49 -0.58
C ALA A 621 -46.51 17.56 -0.66
N ILE A 622 -45.31 18.09 -0.43
CA ILE A 622 -44.09 17.27 -0.27
C ILE A 622 -43.88 17.03 1.22
N TRP A 623 -43.55 15.79 1.58
CA TRP A 623 -43.07 15.43 2.91
C TRP A 623 -41.59 15.09 2.81
N GLU A 624 -40.78 16.01 3.31
CA GLU A 624 -39.34 15.84 3.45
C GLU A 624 -39.08 14.93 4.66
N MET A 625 -38.56 13.75 4.38
CA MET A 625 -38.23 12.68 5.32
C MET A 625 -36.80 12.88 5.82
N ASN A 626 -36.60 13.92 6.64
CA ASN A 626 -35.30 14.22 7.26
C ASN A 626 -35.01 13.29 8.47
N GLY A 627 -35.03 11.97 8.25
CA GLY A 627 -34.89 10.93 9.29
C GLY A 627 -36.21 10.56 10.02
N ILE A 628 -36.10 9.80 11.11
CA ILE A 628 -37.25 9.17 11.81
C ILE A 628 -38.15 10.13 12.61
N ASP A 629 -37.69 11.35 12.88
CA ASP A 629 -38.36 12.32 13.76
C ASP A 629 -39.35 13.20 13.00
N GLU A 630 -40.50 12.64 12.61
CA GLU A 630 -41.67 13.30 11.98
C GLU A 630 -41.36 14.11 10.68
N PRO A 631 -41.92 13.73 9.52
CA PRO A 631 -41.65 14.43 8.26
C PRO A 631 -41.91 15.93 8.36
N THR A 632 -40.96 16.69 7.81
CA THR A 632 -41.11 18.15 7.74
C THR A 632 -42.07 18.45 6.60
N ARG A 633 -43.29 18.88 6.96
CA ARG A 633 -44.33 19.13 5.96
C ARG A 633 -44.00 20.35 5.11
N GLY A 634 -43.71 20.13 3.82
CA GLY A 634 -43.56 21.16 2.80
C GLY A 634 -44.86 21.92 2.49
N ASN A 635 -44.73 23.00 1.70
CA ASN A 635 -45.86 23.87 1.37
C ASN A 635 -46.94 23.15 0.55
N VAL A 636 -48.22 23.41 0.87
CA VAL A 636 -49.35 22.94 0.05
C VAL A 636 -49.49 23.85 -1.17
N LEU A 637 -49.25 23.31 -2.36
CA LEU A 637 -49.31 24.06 -3.62
C LEU A 637 -50.61 23.78 -4.38
N GLY A 638 -51.18 24.85 -4.94
CA GLY A 638 -52.38 24.77 -5.76
C GLY A 638 -52.03 24.56 -7.23
N ILE A 639 -52.26 23.36 -7.75
CA ILE A 639 -52.30 23.07 -9.19
C ILE A 639 -53.73 22.70 -9.58
N SER A 640 -54.21 23.16 -10.74
CA SER A 640 -55.58 22.82 -11.16
C SER A 640 -55.67 21.33 -11.52
N SER A 641 -56.86 20.75 -11.39
CA SER A 641 -57.12 19.36 -11.78
C SER A 641 -56.91 19.07 -13.27
N ASP A 642 -56.67 20.10 -14.09
CA ASP A 642 -56.35 19.94 -15.52
C ASP A 642 -54.93 19.42 -15.74
N TRP A 643 -54.05 19.57 -14.74
CA TRP A 643 -52.68 19.07 -14.79
C TRP A 643 -52.60 17.74 -14.06
N ALA A 644 -51.93 16.77 -14.66
CA ALA A 644 -51.56 15.51 -14.02
C ALA A 644 -50.04 15.44 -13.89
N LEU A 645 -49.58 14.77 -12.83
CA LEU A 645 -48.19 14.38 -12.73
C LEU A 645 -47.85 13.51 -13.94
N ASN A 646 -46.73 13.81 -14.59
CA ASN A 646 -46.23 13.01 -15.70
C ASN A 646 -45.08 12.12 -15.23
N THR A 647 -44.03 12.71 -14.67
CA THR A 647 -42.92 12.01 -14.00
C THR A 647 -42.23 12.95 -13.01
N THR A 648 -41.27 12.41 -12.27
CA THR A 648 -40.24 13.12 -11.52
C THR A 648 -38.87 12.72 -12.06
N ALA A 649 -37.89 13.62 -12.03
CA ALA A 649 -36.49 13.41 -12.44
C ALA A 649 -35.69 14.69 -12.16
N ASP A 650 -34.36 14.64 -12.02
CA ASP A 650 -33.51 15.82 -11.91
C ASP A 650 -33.37 16.54 -13.27
N PHE A 651 -34.20 17.55 -13.50
CA PHE A 651 -34.26 18.29 -14.77
C PHE A 651 -33.28 19.47 -14.84
N ASP A 652 -32.62 19.85 -13.74
CA ASP A 652 -31.72 21.02 -13.70
C ASP A 652 -30.28 20.72 -13.26
N GLY A 653 -30.02 19.50 -12.78
CA GLY A 653 -28.73 18.92 -12.44
C GLY A 653 -28.26 19.26 -11.03
N ASP A 654 -29.17 19.56 -10.11
CA ASP A 654 -28.84 19.90 -8.73
C ASP A 654 -28.81 18.69 -7.77
N GLY A 655 -29.18 17.51 -8.27
CA GLY A 655 -29.25 16.25 -7.54
C GLY A 655 -30.60 15.98 -6.87
N ASP A 656 -31.52 16.95 -6.84
CA ASP A 656 -32.87 16.79 -6.32
C ASP A 656 -33.89 16.53 -7.46
N ALA A 657 -34.90 15.72 -7.18
CA ALA A 657 -35.91 15.33 -8.16
C ALA A 657 -36.95 16.43 -8.43
N ASP A 658 -36.96 16.93 -9.66
CA ASP A 658 -37.95 17.90 -10.12
C ASP A 658 -39.27 17.26 -10.55
N ILE A 659 -40.36 18.04 -10.63
CA ILE A 659 -41.71 17.53 -10.97
C ILE A 659 -42.15 17.97 -12.37
N LEU A 660 -42.39 17.01 -13.27
CA LEU A 660 -42.95 17.27 -14.60
C LEU A 660 -44.48 17.11 -14.61
N TRP A 661 -45.17 18.19 -14.97
CA TRP A 661 -46.63 18.22 -15.09
C TRP A 661 -47.09 18.23 -16.54
N ARG A 662 -48.16 17.50 -16.84
CA ARG A 662 -48.84 17.51 -18.15
C ARG A 662 -50.29 17.98 -18.06
N ASN A 663 -50.63 18.99 -18.84
CA ASN A 663 -52.00 19.47 -18.98
C ASN A 663 -52.82 18.52 -19.87
N GLN A 664 -53.87 17.95 -19.31
CA GLN A 664 -54.72 16.95 -19.98
C GLN A 664 -55.62 17.55 -21.07
N ASN A 665 -55.84 18.87 -21.06
CA ASN A 665 -56.75 19.52 -22.01
C ASN A 665 -56.04 20.00 -23.28
N ASP A 666 -54.80 20.48 -23.16
CA ASP A 666 -54.05 21.06 -24.28
C ASP A 666 -52.69 20.40 -24.54
N GLY A 667 -52.27 19.47 -23.69
CA GLY A 667 -51.01 18.72 -23.82
C GLY A 667 -49.77 19.52 -23.40
N SER A 668 -49.92 20.72 -22.83
CA SER A 668 -48.77 21.50 -22.37
C SER A 668 -48.00 20.80 -21.24
N LEU A 669 -46.69 20.99 -21.18
CA LEU A 669 -45.85 20.54 -20.07
C LEU A 669 -45.41 21.71 -19.20
N ALA A 670 -45.13 21.45 -17.92
CA ALA A 670 -44.55 22.41 -16.99
C ALA A 670 -43.64 21.68 -15.99
N ILE A 671 -42.40 22.15 -15.84
CA ILE A 671 -41.44 21.64 -14.85
C ILE A 671 -41.52 22.51 -13.60
N TRP A 672 -41.49 21.86 -12.45
CA TRP A 672 -41.58 22.44 -11.13
C TRP A 672 -40.34 22.01 -10.37
N SER A 673 -39.36 22.92 -10.25
CA SER A 673 -38.07 22.56 -9.68
C SER A 673 -38.07 22.59 -8.15
N SER A 674 -37.39 21.65 -7.51
CA SER A 674 -37.26 21.52 -6.05
C SER A 674 -35.88 21.99 -5.58
N GLU A 675 -35.77 23.21 -5.05
CA GLU A 675 -34.46 23.75 -4.61
C GLU A 675 -34.08 23.37 -3.15
N GLY A 676 -34.57 22.24 -2.62
CA GLY A 676 -34.47 21.86 -1.21
C GLY A 676 -35.23 22.80 -0.24
N GLY A 677 -35.98 22.24 0.72
CA GLY A 677 -36.74 23.00 1.72
C GLY A 677 -38.17 23.41 1.30
N GLY A 678 -38.74 22.71 0.32
CA GLY A 678 -40.16 22.77 -0.03
C GLY A 678 -40.62 24.02 -0.78
N GLU A 679 -39.69 24.75 -1.42
CA GLU A 679 -40.00 25.84 -2.34
C GLU A 679 -39.93 25.32 -3.79
N VAL A 680 -41.08 25.28 -4.46
CA VAL A 680 -41.17 24.82 -5.85
C VAL A 680 -41.33 26.01 -6.78
N THR A 681 -40.38 26.18 -7.70
CA THR A 681 -40.40 27.28 -8.66
C THR A 681 -41.09 26.81 -9.94
N ARG A 682 -42.17 27.50 -10.37
CA ARG A 682 -42.83 27.17 -11.65
C ARG A 682 -41.92 27.54 -12.82
N GLY A 683 -41.35 26.54 -13.48
CA GLY A 683 -40.55 26.66 -14.70
C GLY A 683 -41.38 26.86 -15.98
N ASN A 684 -40.71 26.76 -17.12
CA ASN A 684 -41.27 27.03 -18.45
C ASN A 684 -42.50 26.14 -18.74
N VAL A 685 -43.59 26.78 -19.20
CA VAL A 685 -44.75 26.08 -19.75
C VAL A 685 -44.58 26.01 -21.25
N MET A 686 -44.57 24.80 -21.84
CA MET A 686 -44.55 24.70 -23.31
C MET A 686 -45.66 23.86 -23.91
N GLY A 687 -46.12 24.33 -25.08
CA GLY A 687 -47.29 23.81 -25.78
C GLY A 687 -46.89 22.74 -26.78
N LEU A 688 -46.92 21.48 -26.34
CA LEU A 688 -46.70 20.29 -27.16
C LEU A 688 -47.91 19.95 -28.04
N GLY A 689 -49.13 20.25 -27.56
CA GLY A 689 -50.36 19.75 -28.18
C GLY A 689 -50.73 18.36 -27.67
N THR A 690 -52.01 18.00 -27.76
CA THR A 690 -52.50 16.70 -27.24
C THR A 690 -52.08 15.49 -28.07
N ASP A 691 -51.52 15.71 -29.25
CA ASP A 691 -50.98 14.70 -30.16
C ASP A 691 -49.52 14.36 -29.89
N TRP A 692 -48.89 14.97 -28.90
CA TRP A 692 -47.56 14.61 -28.42
C TRP A 692 -47.63 14.09 -26.98
N GLU A 693 -46.81 13.10 -26.69
CA GLU A 693 -46.60 12.53 -25.36
C GLU A 693 -45.11 12.48 -25.01
N VAL A 694 -44.83 12.50 -23.71
CA VAL A 694 -43.50 12.15 -23.18
C VAL A 694 -43.41 10.64 -23.23
N ALA A 695 -42.47 10.15 -24.04
CA ALA A 695 -42.26 8.74 -24.32
C ALA A 695 -41.21 8.12 -23.40
N ALA A 696 -40.19 8.88 -23.02
CA ALA A 696 -39.20 8.54 -22.00
C ALA A 696 -38.58 9.82 -21.42
N VAL A 697 -37.94 9.68 -20.26
CA VAL A 697 -37.20 10.74 -19.56
C VAL A 697 -35.88 10.12 -19.10
N ASP A 698 -34.76 10.66 -19.55
CA ASP A 698 -33.42 10.12 -19.27
C ASP A 698 -32.33 11.11 -19.73
N ASP A 699 -31.06 10.93 -19.36
CA ASP A 699 -29.95 11.80 -19.76
C ASP A 699 -29.45 11.47 -21.18
N PHE A 700 -30.17 11.95 -22.19
CA PHE A 700 -29.77 11.78 -23.58
C PHE A 700 -28.49 12.58 -23.95
N GLY A 701 -28.06 13.53 -23.11
CA GLY A 701 -26.97 14.47 -23.39
C GLY A 701 -25.66 14.20 -22.65
N GLY A 702 -25.66 13.29 -21.67
CA GLY A 702 -24.53 12.94 -20.82
C GLY A 702 -24.07 14.10 -19.92
N ASP A 703 -24.98 15.03 -19.59
CA ASP A 703 -24.67 16.21 -18.76
C ASP A 703 -25.17 16.11 -17.31
N GLY A 704 -25.67 14.93 -16.93
CA GLY A 704 -26.21 14.59 -15.62
C GLY A 704 -27.65 15.06 -15.43
N LYS A 705 -28.34 15.49 -16.49
CA LYS A 705 -29.71 16.01 -16.41
C LYS A 705 -30.69 15.16 -17.18
N ALA A 706 -31.88 15.01 -16.61
CA ALA A 706 -32.96 14.34 -17.30
C ALA A 706 -33.47 15.16 -18.49
N ASP A 707 -33.46 14.55 -19.66
CA ASP A 707 -34.00 15.07 -20.90
C ASP A 707 -35.35 14.41 -21.25
N LEU A 708 -36.07 14.95 -22.23
CA LEU A 708 -37.38 14.42 -22.65
C LEU A 708 -37.34 13.83 -24.07
N LEU A 709 -37.62 12.53 -24.18
CA LEU A 709 -37.98 11.92 -25.46
C LEU A 709 -39.48 12.09 -25.71
N LEU A 710 -39.84 12.77 -26.78
CA LEU A 710 -41.21 13.12 -27.14
C LEU A 710 -41.65 12.34 -28.37
N ARG A 711 -42.86 11.79 -28.35
CA ARG A 711 -43.45 11.06 -29.49
C ARG A 711 -44.77 11.67 -29.92
N ASN A 712 -44.93 11.87 -31.23
CA ASN A 712 -46.22 12.24 -31.80
C ASN A 712 -47.07 10.99 -32.01
N THR A 713 -48.25 10.96 -31.39
CA THR A 713 -49.14 9.80 -31.40
C THR A 713 -49.87 9.61 -32.75
N ASN A 714 -49.88 10.62 -33.64
CA ASN A 714 -50.56 10.53 -34.94
C ASN A 714 -49.67 9.96 -36.04
N ASP A 715 -48.40 10.37 -36.10
CA ASP A 715 -47.47 10.03 -37.18
C ASP A 715 -46.17 9.36 -36.73
N GLY A 716 -45.98 9.19 -35.41
CA GLY A 716 -44.83 8.49 -34.85
C GLY A 716 -43.53 9.27 -34.93
N LEU A 717 -43.57 10.58 -35.20
CA LEU A 717 -42.39 11.44 -35.14
C LEU A 717 -41.84 11.49 -33.72
N LEU A 718 -40.51 11.42 -33.61
CA LEU A 718 -39.79 11.59 -32.36
C LEU A 718 -39.11 12.94 -32.30
N ALA A 719 -38.92 13.46 -31.10
CA ALA A 719 -38.06 14.60 -30.80
C ALA A 719 -37.43 14.38 -29.41
N VAL A 720 -36.11 14.48 -29.29
CA VAL A 720 -35.44 14.65 -28.00
C VAL A 720 -35.47 16.13 -27.66
N TRP A 721 -35.68 16.45 -26.38
CA TRP A 721 -35.54 17.77 -25.84
C TRP A 721 -34.56 17.72 -24.67
N GLN A 722 -33.37 18.27 -24.94
CA GLN A 722 -32.31 18.42 -23.95
C GLN A 722 -32.54 19.59 -22.99
N MET A 723 -32.21 19.39 -21.73
CA MET A 723 -32.33 20.33 -20.62
C MET A 723 -30.98 21.05 -20.36
N ASP A 724 -30.38 21.56 -21.44
CA ASP A 724 -29.05 22.21 -21.50
C ASP A 724 -28.95 23.60 -20.80
N GLY A 725 -29.93 23.96 -19.97
CA GLY A 725 -30.04 25.28 -19.34
C GLY A 725 -30.48 26.43 -20.27
N THR A 726 -30.86 26.15 -21.53
CA THR A 726 -31.45 27.14 -22.42
C THR A 726 -32.98 26.99 -22.52
N ASN A 727 -33.70 28.12 -22.49
CA ASN A 727 -35.17 28.18 -22.43
C ASN A 727 -35.90 27.72 -23.72
N GLU A 728 -35.24 27.08 -24.69
CA GLU A 728 -35.87 26.71 -25.95
C GLU A 728 -35.49 25.28 -26.38
N PRO A 729 -36.47 24.41 -26.65
CA PRO A 729 -36.22 23.04 -27.06
C PRO A 729 -35.46 22.98 -28.39
N VAL A 730 -34.29 22.35 -28.38
CA VAL A 730 -33.62 21.91 -29.62
C VAL A 730 -34.38 20.68 -30.11
N ARG A 731 -35.12 20.82 -31.21
CA ARG A 731 -35.78 19.67 -31.86
C ARG A 731 -34.78 18.95 -32.75
N GLY A 732 -34.11 17.94 -32.23
CA GLY A 732 -33.07 17.20 -32.96
C GLY A 732 -33.57 16.10 -33.88
N MET A 733 -34.47 15.25 -33.39
CA MET A 733 -34.99 14.15 -34.20
C MET A 733 -36.20 14.60 -35.05
N ALA A 734 -36.19 14.22 -36.33
CA ALA A 734 -37.39 14.24 -37.18
C ALA A 734 -37.49 12.91 -37.92
N HIS A 735 -37.44 11.82 -37.15
CA HIS A 735 -37.58 10.46 -37.65
C HIS A 735 -38.94 9.91 -37.26
N GLY A 736 -39.70 9.44 -38.25
CA GLY A 736 -40.97 8.75 -38.02
C GLY A 736 -40.71 7.27 -37.81
N VAL A 737 -41.12 6.73 -36.67
CA VAL A 737 -41.13 5.29 -36.41
C VAL A 737 -42.56 4.78 -36.62
N SER A 738 -42.74 3.70 -37.39
CA SER A 738 -44.08 3.16 -37.63
C SER A 738 -44.75 2.72 -36.33
N SER A 739 -46.07 2.69 -36.32
CA SER A 739 -46.86 2.23 -35.17
C SER A 739 -46.64 0.77 -34.78
N ASP A 740 -45.90 0.00 -35.58
CA ASP A 740 -45.56 -1.40 -35.29
C ASP A 740 -44.37 -1.52 -34.33
N TRP A 741 -43.71 -0.41 -34.00
CA TRP A 741 -42.63 -0.35 -33.03
C TRP A 741 -43.04 0.40 -31.77
N SER A 742 -42.66 -0.18 -30.64
CA SER A 742 -42.75 0.37 -29.29
C SER A 742 -41.33 0.58 -28.75
N ILE A 743 -41.18 1.55 -27.84
CA ILE A 743 -39.97 1.68 -27.04
C ILE A 743 -40.06 0.61 -25.95
N ALA A 744 -39.05 -0.24 -25.86
CA ALA A 744 -38.95 -1.30 -24.87
C ALA A 744 -38.18 -0.81 -23.63
N ALA A 745 -37.14 -0.02 -23.82
CA ALA A 745 -36.38 0.66 -22.76
C ALA A 745 -35.63 1.88 -23.32
N VAL A 746 -35.23 2.75 -22.40
CA VAL A 746 -34.28 3.85 -22.58
C VAL A 746 -33.33 3.76 -21.40
N ASP A 747 -32.03 3.70 -21.69
CA ASP A 747 -30.93 3.56 -20.73
C ASP A 747 -29.59 3.69 -21.50
N ASP A 748 -28.45 3.76 -20.81
CA ASP A 748 -27.12 3.77 -21.45
C ASP A 748 -26.70 2.33 -21.85
N PHE A 749 -26.86 1.96 -23.12
CA PHE A 749 -26.59 0.58 -23.57
C PHE A 749 -25.15 0.35 -24.03
N ASP A 750 -24.37 1.41 -24.29
CA ASP A 750 -22.99 1.33 -24.76
C ASP A 750 -21.97 1.99 -23.81
N GLY A 751 -22.41 2.45 -22.64
CA GLY A 751 -21.58 2.96 -21.57
C GLY A 751 -20.96 4.33 -21.87
N ASP A 752 -21.49 5.05 -22.87
CA ASP A 752 -20.94 6.35 -23.29
C ASP A 752 -21.42 7.53 -22.42
N GLY A 753 -22.30 7.26 -21.47
CA GLY A 753 -22.92 8.21 -20.55
C GLY A 753 -24.20 8.86 -21.10
N ASN A 754 -24.63 8.54 -22.32
CA ASN A 754 -25.89 9.02 -22.90
C ASN A 754 -26.95 7.92 -22.90
N ALA A 755 -28.19 8.29 -22.63
CA ALA A 755 -29.30 7.35 -22.74
C ALA A 755 -29.64 7.00 -24.20
N ASP A 756 -29.69 5.72 -24.50
CA ASP A 756 -30.05 5.13 -25.78
C ASP A 756 -31.50 4.68 -25.85
N ILE A 757 -31.95 4.19 -27.02
CA ILE A 757 -33.33 3.71 -27.19
C ILE A 757 -33.37 2.28 -27.72
N LEU A 758 -33.89 1.36 -26.91
CA LEU A 758 -34.25 0.01 -27.35
C LEU A 758 -35.67 -0.01 -27.92
N TRP A 759 -35.80 -0.37 -29.18
CA TRP A 759 -37.06 -0.55 -29.89
C TRP A 759 -37.43 -2.02 -30.03
N ARG A 760 -38.73 -2.32 -29.91
CA ARG A 760 -39.29 -3.63 -30.22
C ARG A 760 -40.36 -3.54 -31.29
N ASN A 761 -40.24 -4.39 -32.32
CA ASN A 761 -41.29 -4.54 -33.32
C ASN A 761 -42.32 -5.56 -32.85
N GLU A 762 -43.52 -5.09 -32.52
CA GLU A 762 -44.61 -5.91 -31.96
C GLU A 762 -45.13 -6.98 -32.95
N GLN A 763 -44.92 -6.79 -34.26
CA GLN A 763 -45.39 -7.74 -35.28
C GLN A 763 -44.33 -8.76 -35.68
N ALA A 764 -43.08 -8.32 -35.78
CA ALA A 764 -41.95 -9.12 -36.27
C ALA A 764 -41.14 -9.77 -35.15
N GLY A 765 -41.26 -9.30 -33.90
CA GLY A 765 -40.46 -9.78 -32.77
C GLY A 765 -38.98 -9.40 -32.85
N VAL A 766 -38.62 -8.48 -33.74
CA VAL A 766 -37.25 -7.97 -33.95
C VAL A 766 -37.03 -6.77 -33.03
N MET A 767 -35.81 -6.66 -32.50
CA MET A 767 -35.38 -5.54 -31.67
C MET A 767 -34.42 -4.63 -32.45
N SER A 768 -34.33 -3.37 -32.03
CA SER A 768 -33.41 -2.40 -32.61
C SER A 768 -32.92 -1.45 -31.53
N VAL A 769 -31.61 -1.41 -31.25
CA VAL A 769 -31.03 -0.37 -30.38
C VAL A 769 -30.59 0.80 -31.23
N TRP A 770 -30.93 1.99 -30.78
CA TRP A 770 -30.47 3.25 -31.34
C TRP A 770 -29.54 3.88 -30.31
N GLU A 771 -28.24 3.76 -30.55
CA GLU A 771 -27.21 4.48 -29.78
C GLU A 771 -27.40 5.98 -30.05
N MET A 772 -27.58 6.78 -29.01
CA MET A 772 -27.94 8.18 -29.03
C MET A 772 -26.73 9.02 -28.64
N ASN A 773 -26.49 10.09 -29.40
CA ASN A 773 -25.50 11.09 -29.05
C ASN A 773 -26.21 12.43 -29.00
N GLY A 774 -26.81 12.71 -27.84
CA GLY A 774 -27.66 13.86 -27.68
C GLY A 774 -29.00 13.76 -28.41
N ASP A 775 -29.20 14.63 -29.38
CA ASP A 775 -30.50 14.82 -30.04
C ASP A 775 -30.67 13.99 -31.33
N SER A 776 -29.74 13.07 -31.60
CA SER A 776 -29.74 12.22 -32.78
C SER A 776 -29.08 10.86 -32.53
N PRO A 777 -29.50 9.79 -33.24
CA PRO A 777 -28.88 8.48 -33.08
C PRO A 777 -27.60 8.40 -33.91
N GLU A 778 -26.49 7.98 -33.28
CA GLU A 778 -25.20 7.77 -33.92
C GLU A 778 -25.19 6.45 -34.70
N GLN A 779 -25.70 5.37 -34.09
CA GLN A 779 -25.77 4.05 -34.71
C GLN A 779 -27.12 3.36 -34.49
N ARG A 780 -27.36 2.28 -35.25
CA ARG A 780 -28.57 1.45 -35.15
C ARG A 780 -28.25 -0.01 -35.39
N TYR A 781 -28.59 -0.85 -34.43
CA TYR A 781 -28.36 -2.29 -34.46
C TYR A 781 -29.68 -3.02 -34.47
N ASP A 782 -30.04 -3.68 -35.58
CA ASP A 782 -31.21 -4.54 -35.65
C ASP A 782 -30.80 -5.99 -35.30
N PHE A 783 -31.39 -6.55 -34.23
CA PHE A 783 -31.07 -7.89 -33.75
C PHE A 783 -32.33 -8.66 -33.30
N GLY A 784 -32.21 -9.98 -33.19
CA GLY A 784 -33.32 -10.86 -32.79
C GLY A 784 -33.03 -12.33 -33.03
N PHE A 785 -33.88 -13.19 -32.46
CA PHE A 785 -33.78 -14.65 -32.53
C PHE A 785 -34.92 -15.26 -33.36
N ASP A 786 -34.76 -16.51 -33.80
CA ASP A 786 -35.74 -17.22 -34.64
C ASP A 786 -37.02 -17.56 -33.83
N GLY A 787 -37.96 -16.60 -33.78
CA GLY A 787 -39.21 -16.68 -33.02
C GLY A 787 -39.35 -15.46 -32.09
N ASN A 788 -40.57 -14.96 -31.89
CA ASN A 788 -40.82 -13.79 -31.04
C ASN A 788 -40.26 -14.02 -29.63
N LEU A 789 -39.13 -13.40 -29.31
CA LEU A 789 -38.57 -13.38 -27.96
C LEU A 789 -39.45 -12.53 -27.03
N GLU A 790 -39.55 -12.96 -25.79
CA GLU A 790 -40.07 -12.19 -24.68
C GLU A 790 -38.90 -11.57 -23.91
N ILE A 791 -38.87 -10.24 -23.80
CA ILE A 791 -37.90 -9.54 -22.95
C ILE A 791 -38.33 -9.79 -21.51
N LEU A 792 -37.44 -10.38 -20.72
CA LEU A 792 -37.66 -10.64 -19.30
C LEU A 792 -37.15 -9.48 -18.46
N ALA A 793 -35.91 -9.05 -18.69
CA ALA A 793 -35.29 -7.94 -17.97
C ALA A 793 -34.26 -7.19 -18.83
N ILE A 794 -34.00 -5.95 -18.45
CA ILE A 794 -32.98 -5.07 -19.03
C ILE A 794 -32.28 -4.42 -17.84
N ARG A 795 -30.99 -4.69 -17.68
CA ARG A 795 -30.11 -4.17 -16.61
C ARG A 795 -28.66 -4.56 -16.93
N GLU A 796 -27.70 -3.98 -16.24
CA GLU A 796 -26.32 -4.46 -16.19
C GLU A 796 -26.33 -5.96 -15.81
N LEU A 797 -25.64 -6.82 -16.59
CA LEU A 797 -25.66 -8.28 -16.41
C LEU A 797 -24.31 -8.92 -16.06
N ASN A 798 -23.19 -8.20 -16.13
CA ASN A 798 -21.83 -8.75 -16.07
C ASN A 798 -20.78 -7.82 -15.45
N GLY A 799 -21.18 -6.80 -14.70
CA GLY A 799 -20.34 -5.79 -14.06
C GLY A 799 -19.52 -4.88 -14.98
N ASP A 800 -19.81 -4.76 -16.28
CA ASP A 800 -18.98 -3.93 -17.19
C ASP A 800 -19.48 -2.50 -17.38
N GLY A 801 -20.66 -2.18 -16.85
CA GLY A 801 -21.31 -0.87 -16.99
C GLY A 801 -22.27 -0.79 -18.17
N ASP A 802 -22.26 -1.77 -19.09
CA ASP A 802 -23.15 -1.82 -20.23
C ASP A 802 -24.46 -2.56 -19.90
N MET A 803 -25.57 -2.06 -20.42
CA MET A 803 -26.88 -2.67 -20.15
C MET A 803 -27.12 -3.93 -20.99
N GLY A 804 -27.34 -5.08 -20.34
CA GLY A 804 -27.71 -6.33 -21.02
C GLY A 804 -29.22 -6.56 -21.11
N ILE A 805 -29.65 -7.43 -22.04
CA ILE A 805 -31.06 -7.86 -22.19
C ILE A 805 -31.18 -9.35 -21.89
N LEU A 806 -31.94 -9.70 -20.86
CA LEU A 806 -32.37 -11.07 -20.59
C LEU A 806 -33.67 -11.35 -21.36
N ALA A 807 -33.70 -12.42 -22.17
CA ALA A 807 -34.85 -12.77 -22.98
C ALA A 807 -35.14 -14.28 -22.99
N GLN A 808 -36.43 -14.62 -23.16
CA GLN A 808 -36.90 -15.99 -23.31
C GLN A 808 -37.49 -16.23 -24.70
N ALA A 809 -37.11 -17.35 -25.31
CA ALA A 809 -37.69 -17.83 -26.54
C ALA A 809 -38.99 -18.62 -26.31
N PRO A 810 -39.90 -18.72 -27.30
CA PRO A 810 -41.12 -19.52 -27.20
C PRO A 810 -40.89 -21.02 -26.92
N SER A 811 -39.66 -21.51 -27.08
CA SER A 811 -39.23 -22.86 -26.70
C SER A 811 -38.99 -23.05 -25.19
N GLY A 812 -38.92 -21.97 -24.41
CA GLY A 812 -38.47 -21.94 -23.01
C GLY A 812 -36.97 -21.68 -22.84
N ASP A 813 -36.23 -21.57 -23.93
CA ASP A 813 -34.81 -21.26 -23.91
C ASP A 813 -34.60 -19.81 -23.43
N ILE A 814 -33.73 -19.60 -22.44
CA ILE A 814 -33.32 -18.30 -21.93
C ILE A 814 -31.94 -17.95 -22.47
N GLY A 815 -31.76 -16.70 -22.86
CA GLY A 815 -30.50 -16.14 -23.30
C GLY A 815 -30.36 -14.67 -23.00
N VAL A 816 -29.14 -14.16 -23.19
CA VAL A 816 -28.79 -12.76 -23.01
C VAL A 816 -28.34 -12.14 -24.32
N PHE A 817 -28.60 -10.85 -24.48
CA PHE A 817 -27.87 -10.00 -25.43
C PHE A 817 -26.99 -9.07 -24.63
N MET A 818 -25.70 -9.11 -24.93
CA MET A 818 -24.69 -8.21 -24.38
C MET A 818 -24.30 -7.22 -25.47
N PHE A 819 -24.17 -5.95 -25.08
CA PHE A 819 -23.64 -4.90 -25.94
C PHE A 819 -22.14 -4.85 -25.64
N ASN A 820 -21.32 -4.76 -26.68
CA ASN A 820 -19.86 -4.70 -26.54
C ASN A 820 -19.38 -3.77 -27.65
N ASP A 821 -19.02 -2.53 -27.29
CA ASP A 821 -18.24 -1.57 -28.08
C ASP A 821 -18.39 -1.69 -29.62
N GLY A 822 -19.62 -1.57 -30.11
CA GLY A 822 -19.93 -1.42 -31.53
C GLY A 822 -20.16 -2.70 -32.36
N ASP A 823 -20.18 -3.90 -31.77
CA ASP A 823 -20.62 -5.13 -32.43
C ASP A 823 -22.16 -5.33 -32.34
N VAL A 824 -22.75 -6.04 -33.31
CA VAL A 824 -24.19 -6.39 -33.25
C VAL A 824 -24.42 -7.39 -32.11
N PRO A 825 -25.29 -7.12 -31.14
CA PRO A 825 -25.59 -8.05 -30.05
C PRO A 825 -26.10 -9.39 -30.60
N ASP A 826 -25.53 -10.51 -30.13
CA ASP A 826 -25.99 -11.86 -30.45
C ASP A 826 -26.70 -12.49 -29.25
N PHE A 827 -27.64 -13.39 -29.51
CA PHE A 827 -28.37 -14.10 -28.47
C PHE A 827 -27.51 -15.27 -27.95
N THR A 828 -26.95 -15.11 -26.76
CA THR A 828 -26.23 -16.18 -26.08
C THR A 828 -27.18 -16.99 -25.22
N HIS A 829 -27.40 -18.25 -25.58
CA HIS A 829 -28.23 -19.17 -24.80
C HIS A 829 -27.54 -19.59 -23.49
N ILE A 830 -28.16 -19.27 -22.35
CA ILE A 830 -27.59 -19.52 -21.02
C ILE A 830 -28.36 -20.57 -20.20
N GLY A 831 -29.57 -20.95 -20.63
CA GLY A 831 -30.37 -21.93 -19.88
C GLY A 831 -31.74 -22.20 -20.47
N ASN A 832 -32.54 -23.02 -19.78
CA ASN A 832 -33.92 -23.30 -20.17
C ASN A 832 -34.84 -23.23 -18.95
N MET A 833 -35.86 -22.39 -19.03
CA MET A 833 -36.95 -22.27 -18.06
C MET A 833 -38.26 -22.72 -18.71
N PRO A 834 -39.09 -23.51 -18.01
CA PRO A 834 -40.40 -23.85 -18.55
C PRO A 834 -41.26 -22.60 -18.74
N THR A 835 -42.04 -22.56 -19.83
CA THR A 835 -42.85 -21.38 -20.21
C THR A 835 -44.04 -21.08 -19.28
N ASP A 836 -44.24 -21.86 -18.21
CA ASP A 836 -45.20 -21.54 -17.15
C ASP A 836 -44.57 -20.83 -15.96
N TRP A 837 -43.28 -20.49 -16.06
CA TRP A 837 -42.54 -19.70 -15.09
C TRP A 837 -42.40 -18.27 -15.61
N ASP A 838 -42.85 -17.32 -14.80
CA ASP A 838 -42.77 -15.89 -15.09
C ASP A 838 -41.66 -15.27 -14.22
N LEU A 839 -40.88 -14.33 -14.77
CA LEU A 839 -39.96 -13.52 -13.97
C LEU A 839 -40.77 -12.62 -13.02
N LEU A 840 -40.32 -12.48 -11.77
CA LEU A 840 -40.97 -11.68 -10.73
C LEU A 840 -40.51 -10.22 -10.69
#